data_AF-A0A948RRZ8-F1
#
_entry.id   AF-A0A948RRZ8-F1
#
_cell.length_a   1.000
_cell.length_b   1.000
_cell.length_c   1.000
_cell.angle_alpha   90.00
_cell.angle_beta   90.00
_cell.angle_gamma   90.00
#
_symmetry.space_group_name_H-M   'P 1'
#
loop_
_entity.id
_entity.type
_entity.pdbx_description
1 polymer ?
#
loop_
_entity_poly.entity_id
_entity_poly.type
_entity_poly.pdbx_seq_one_letter_code
_entity_poly.pdbx_strand_id
1 'polypeptide(L)'
;MARRSVDVTFGSVDTTRIPDKLTEGAAELLQLTQRGKLDTVGEKVHIRRQGGYCGLDVVVTLWLFFAAGATQGVRRFWELLGPHVVRVAAVAGRRSLPSPASLSRALDATEADLVRAAAPCLLLDLPEIDAVLHHPVVQSYDARGEGWHVFDLDPTVTTLRQRALPDDDDLPEPRRRAAETGAPGHSGRKRGDLQFRRVTVQHSGSGAWVHAHLSAGNGEGVVDFERALDTVVQTCERLVHPLSRALVRMDGEYGNVPWFTACRERRLPFITRLNRPKLYEDPEVLALLRAATWYEVPDSRSGPRRAAAELGIMTVHPDRRTKRPDGSGYGPISVRVVASIFPRTEEAKRGRVLDGWQVELFAVDLPADAWPAPDAIAAYFGRTAQENRFAQEDRELGLDRIVSYHLPGQELAALVGLSVWNLRLARGFALDTPPAERPVQQLRTPRADDRVPALWPRDPVLRGLLDELDWSALLQKRPGWTWDTVTGELLCEEGRPLVLTTARKRESSDGRTGIVFCRPEGGCEDCSARSGCLHTDRDGTPKHAEFSIPTAIARQLRERLRRVRTREPEGVGVAQLPRSNPGPRMAIESMFLPAEARRAYQRTFLGATLHIEVELPSRGPAAPTLLAFDPAARQRRRKTWDQNLARYQQQQGARVRVDVAAAPALRAMLGDTTPYVSRLEGRE
;
A
#
# COMPACT_ATOMS: atom_id res chain seq x y z
N MET A 1 52.43 16.82 30.87
CA MET A 1 51.47 16.43 29.80
C MET A 1 51.47 17.55 28.76
N ALA A 2 52.04 17.33 27.57
CA ALA A 2 52.09 18.34 26.52
C ALA A 2 50.70 18.47 25.87
N ARG A 3 50.10 19.67 25.92
CA ARG A 3 48.87 19.98 25.18
C ARG A 3 49.23 20.04 23.69
N ARG A 4 48.63 19.17 22.87
CA ARG A 4 48.64 19.31 21.41
C ARG A 4 47.94 20.64 21.08
N SER A 5 48.68 21.62 20.58
CA SER A 5 48.08 22.76 19.87
C SER A 5 47.70 22.28 18.47
N VAL A 6 46.47 22.56 18.06
CA VAL A 6 46.02 22.35 16.68
C VAL A 6 45.93 23.74 16.07
N ASP A 7 46.89 24.07 15.20
CA ASP A 7 46.85 25.31 14.43
C ASP A 7 45.86 25.13 13.28
N VAL A 8 44.68 25.76 13.42
CA VAL A 8 43.65 25.79 12.37
C VAL A 8 43.88 27.05 11.52
N THR A 9 44.29 26.86 10.27
CA THR A 9 44.35 27.92 9.26
C THR A 9 43.09 27.88 8.39
N PHE A 10 42.45 29.03 8.20
CA PHE A 10 41.27 29.16 7.33
C PHE A 10 41.71 29.58 5.92
N GLY A 11 41.56 28.68 4.94
CA GLY A 11 41.72 29.01 3.52
C GLY A 11 40.53 29.83 2.98
N SER A 12 40.70 30.46 1.81
CA SER A 12 39.59 31.07 1.09
C SER A 12 38.56 30.01 0.69
N VAL A 13 37.27 30.37 0.72
CA VAL A 13 36.18 29.45 0.34
C VAL A 13 36.32 29.10 -1.13
N ASP A 14 36.54 27.82 -1.43
CA ASP A 14 36.48 27.32 -2.81
C ASP A 14 35.04 27.40 -3.31
N THR A 15 34.77 28.41 -4.14
CA THR A 15 33.43 28.65 -4.68
C THR A 15 33.01 27.64 -5.75
N THR A 16 33.94 26.85 -6.28
CA THR A 16 33.65 25.81 -7.29
C THR A 16 33.09 24.55 -6.63
N ARG A 17 33.50 24.26 -5.39
CA ARG A 17 32.98 23.16 -4.58
C ARG A 17 31.51 23.40 -4.25
N ILE A 18 30.65 22.44 -4.59
CA ILE A 18 29.25 22.47 -4.13
C ILE A 18 29.11 21.81 -2.76
N PRO A 19 28.10 22.19 -1.95
CA PRO A 19 27.82 21.54 -0.69
C PRO A 19 27.55 20.04 -0.86
N ASP A 20 28.02 19.23 0.09
CA ASP A 20 27.89 17.77 0.06
C ASP A 20 26.42 17.32 -0.12
N LYS A 21 25.46 18.05 0.48
CA LYS A 21 24.02 17.80 0.32
C LYS A 21 23.49 17.95 -1.12
N LEU A 22 24.20 18.65 -2.01
CA LEU A 22 23.83 18.80 -3.42
C LEU A 22 24.57 17.81 -4.32
N THR A 23 25.55 17.08 -3.78
CA THR A 23 26.44 16.22 -4.57
C THR A 23 25.68 15.08 -5.26
N GLU A 24 24.80 14.40 -4.53
CA GLU A 24 23.95 13.33 -5.11
C GLU A 24 23.12 13.86 -6.28
N GLY A 25 22.32 14.91 -6.04
CA GLY A 25 21.45 15.47 -7.08
C GLY A 25 22.21 16.02 -8.28
N ALA A 26 23.38 16.64 -8.09
CA ALA A 26 24.20 17.13 -9.20
C ALA A 26 24.80 15.99 -10.02
N ALA A 27 25.30 14.92 -9.37
CA ALA A 27 25.81 13.74 -10.05
C ALA A 27 24.72 13.00 -10.84
N GLU A 28 23.52 12.91 -10.28
CA GLU A 28 22.35 12.34 -10.96
C GLU A 28 21.97 13.14 -12.19
N LEU A 29 21.88 14.47 -12.08
CA LEU A 29 21.60 15.33 -13.22
C LEU A 29 22.66 15.20 -14.31
N LEU A 30 23.95 15.11 -13.95
CA LEU A 30 25.03 14.89 -14.92
C LEU A 30 24.80 13.61 -15.71
N GLN A 31 24.50 12.50 -15.02
CA GLN A 31 24.23 11.22 -15.65
C GLN A 31 22.97 11.26 -16.53
N LEU A 32 21.89 11.86 -16.04
CA LEU A 32 20.63 11.99 -16.78
C LEU A 32 20.81 12.85 -18.04
N THR A 33 21.61 13.92 -17.98
CA THR A 33 22.00 14.74 -19.14
C THR A 33 22.81 13.92 -20.14
N GLN A 34 23.86 13.23 -19.70
CA GLN A 34 24.72 12.41 -20.56
C GLN A 34 23.94 11.31 -21.29
N ARG A 35 22.87 10.80 -20.69
CA ARG A 35 21.99 9.78 -21.27
C ARG A 35 20.82 10.36 -22.08
N GLY A 36 20.73 11.68 -22.24
CA GLY A 36 19.64 12.35 -22.96
C GLY A 36 18.26 12.23 -22.28
N LYS A 37 18.21 11.79 -21.01
CA LYS A 37 16.94 11.54 -20.31
C LYS A 37 16.24 12.83 -19.91
N LEU A 38 16.99 13.89 -19.61
CA LEU A 38 16.41 15.20 -19.28
C LEU A 38 15.70 15.84 -20.47
N ASP A 39 16.16 15.60 -21.71
CA ASP A 39 15.48 16.09 -22.91
C ASP A 39 14.11 15.41 -23.06
N THR A 40 14.03 14.09 -22.85
CA THR A 40 12.75 13.36 -22.82
C THR A 40 11.80 13.91 -21.76
N VAL A 41 12.29 14.22 -20.56
CA VAL A 41 11.47 14.86 -19.52
C VAL A 41 10.98 16.23 -19.97
N GLY A 42 11.85 17.02 -20.63
CA GLY A 42 11.50 18.30 -21.23
C GLY A 42 10.48 18.21 -22.37
N GLU A 43 10.33 17.06 -23.02
CA GLU A 43 9.28 16.84 -24.02
C GLU A 43 7.96 16.37 -23.42
N LYS A 44 8.00 15.74 -22.24
CA LYS A 44 6.82 15.10 -21.61
C LYS A 44 6.19 15.93 -20.50
N VAL A 45 6.95 16.74 -19.76
CA VAL A 45 6.44 17.52 -18.63
C VAL A 45 6.06 18.93 -19.09
N HIS A 46 4.78 19.11 -19.39
CA HIS A 46 4.22 20.38 -19.87
C HIS A 46 3.61 21.21 -18.73
N ILE A 47 3.93 22.50 -18.68
CA ILE A 47 3.25 23.51 -17.84
C ILE A 47 2.82 24.64 -18.77
N ARG A 48 1.51 24.97 -18.82
CA ARG A 48 0.98 25.95 -19.81
C ARG A 48 1.27 27.41 -19.45
N ARG A 49 1.31 27.75 -18.15
CA ARG A 49 1.63 29.10 -17.65
C ARG A 49 3.01 29.11 -16.99
N GLN A 50 4.01 29.15 -17.84
CA GLN A 50 5.42 29.15 -17.47
C GLN A 50 5.80 30.54 -16.97
N GLY A 51 5.81 30.76 -15.66
CA GLY A 51 6.22 32.00 -15.00
C GLY A 51 7.71 32.35 -15.19
N GLY A 52 8.15 32.39 -16.45
CA GLY A 52 9.53 32.32 -16.88
C GLY A 52 9.83 30.95 -17.50
N TYR A 53 9.72 29.90 -16.69
CA TYR A 53 10.41 28.60 -16.78
C TYR A 53 9.54 27.44 -17.28
N CYS A 54 10.17 26.48 -17.97
CA CYS A 54 9.48 25.29 -18.50
C CYS A 54 9.38 24.17 -17.44
N GLY A 55 8.60 23.12 -17.74
CA GLY A 55 8.38 22.01 -16.83
C GLY A 55 9.67 21.29 -16.42
N LEU A 56 10.63 21.16 -17.34
CA LEU A 56 11.96 20.59 -17.04
C LEU A 56 12.68 21.35 -15.93
N ASP A 57 12.66 22.69 -15.97
CA ASP A 57 13.35 23.52 -14.98
C ASP A 57 12.76 23.32 -13.56
N VAL A 58 11.44 23.09 -13.49
CA VAL A 58 10.72 22.75 -12.26
C VAL A 58 11.13 21.36 -11.77
N VAL A 59 11.15 20.37 -12.65
CA VAL A 59 11.57 18.99 -12.33
C VAL A 59 13.00 18.96 -11.80
N VAL A 60 13.96 19.60 -12.48
CA VAL A 60 15.38 19.65 -12.06
C VAL A 60 15.51 20.27 -10.66
N THR A 61 14.74 21.31 -10.37
CA THR A 61 14.78 21.98 -9.05
C THR A 61 14.22 21.09 -7.95
N LEU A 62 13.08 20.44 -8.20
CA LEU A 62 12.49 19.46 -7.27
C LEU A 62 13.38 18.24 -7.09
N TRP A 63 14.05 17.79 -8.15
CA TRP A 63 15.00 16.69 -8.13
C TRP A 63 16.13 16.97 -7.13
N LEU A 64 16.77 18.13 -7.26
CA LEU A 64 17.81 18.59 -6.32
C LEU A 64 17.28 18.70 -4.89
N PHE A 65 16.04 19.20 -4.72
CA PHE A 65 15.41 19.31 -3.41
C PHE A 65 15.24 17.95 -2.73
N PHE A 66 14.70 16.96 -3.45
CA PHE A 66 14.48 15.62 -2.90
C PHE A 66 15.77 14.81 -2.75
N ALA A 67 16.74 14.96 -3.66
CA ALA A 67 18.06 14.36 -3.54
C ALA A 67 18.81 14.87 -2.30
N ALA A 68 18.65 16.16 -1.94
CA ALA A 68 19.21 16.73 -0.71
C ALA A 68 18.59 16.19 0.60
N GLY A 69 17.51 15.41 0.48
CA GLY A 69 16.88 14.65 1.56
C GLY A 69 15.91 15.43 2.45
N ALA A 70 15.15 14.69 3.26
CA ALA A 70 14.07 15.23 4.08
C ALA A 70 14.50 16.15 5.24
N THR A 71 15.79 16.38 5.50
CA THR A 71 16.23 17.13 6.71
C THR A 71 15.93 18.64 6.68
N GLN A 72 15.51 19.18 5.54
CA GLN A 72 15.33 20.62 5.36
C GLN A 72 14.04 20.97 4.62
N GLY A 73 13.43 22.09 4.97
CA GLY A 73 12.31 22.66 4.21
C GLY A 73 12.81 23.40 2.95
N VAL A 74 11.88 23.71 2.04
CA VAL A 74 12.15 24.37 0.75
C VAL A 74 12.97 25.67 0.92
N ARG A 75 12.68 26.48 1.96
CA ARG A 75 13.43 27.70 2.25
C ARG A 75 14.93 27.44 2.52
N ARG A 76 15.23 26.52 3.44
CA ARG A 76 16.62 26.17 3.80
C ARG A 76 17.36 25.54 2.62
N PHE A 77 16.65 24.76 1.81
CA PHE A 77 17.21 24.24 0.56
C PHE A 77 17.60 25.36 -0.40
N TRP A 78 16.81 26.43 -0.53
CA TRP A 78 17.17 27.57 -1.37
C TRP A 78 18.34 28.38 -0.83
N GLU A 79 18.44 28.55 0.48
CA GLU A 79 19.60 29.16 1.13
C GLU A 79 20.90 28.37 0.82
N LEU A 80 20.80 27.04 0.73
CA LEU A 80 21.89 26.15 0.32
C LEU A 80 22.20 26.22 -1.19
N LEU A 81 21.17 26.20 -2.04
CA LEU A 81 21.33 26.14 -3.49
C LEU A 81 21.72 27.49 -4.10
N GLY A 82 21.25 28.61 -3.54
CA GLY A 82 21.39 29.95 -4.12
C GLY A 82 22.79 30.30 -4.61
N PRO A 83 23.86 30.16 -3.79
CA PRO A 83 25.23 30.46 -4.20
C PRO A 83 25.79 29.58 -5.33
N HIS A 84 25.16 28.42 -5.58
CA HIS A 84 25.63 27.42 -6.53
C HIS A 84 24.65 27.19 -7.69
N VAL A 85 23.50 27.89 -7.72
CA VAL A 85 22.38 27.58 -8.62
C VAL A 85 22.78 27.59 -10.09
N VAL A 86 23.61 28.54 -10.53
CA VAL A 86 24.06 28.64 -11.92
C VAL A 86 24.95 27.45 -12.30
N ARG A 87 25.84 27.04 -11.41
CA ARG A 87 26.75 25.91 -11.63
C ARG A 87 25.98 24.59 -11.72
N VAL A 88 25.10 24.35 -10.75
CA VAL A 88 24.27 23.14 -10.71
C VAL A 88 23.27 23.11 -11.88
N ALA A 89 22.69 24.26 -12.26
CA ALA A 89 21.85 24.35 -13.46
C ALA A 89 22.61 23.93 -14.71
N ALA A 90 23.86 24.35 -14.85
CA ALA A 90 24.68 24.08 -16.03
C ALA A 90 24.95 22.57 -16.22
N VAL A 91 25.02 21.79 -15.14
CA VAL A 91 25.12 20.32 -15.19
C VAL A 91 23.89 19.67 -15.85
N ALA A 92 22.71 20.29 -15.68
CA ALA A 92 21.47 19.89 -16.37
C ALA A 92 21.32 20.53 -17.77
N GLY A 93 22.38 21.15 -18.30
CA GLY A 93 22.32 21.89 -19.56
C GLY A 93 21.44 23.15 -19.50
N ARG A 94 21.27 23.75 -18.31
CA ARG A 94 20.42 24.92 -18.08
C ARG A 94 21.22 26.15 -17.64
N ARG A 95 20.83 27.34 -18.11
CA ARG A 95 21.45 28.63 -17.72
C ARG A 95 21.11 29.04 -16.29
N SER A 96 19.91 28.69 -15.83
CA SER A 96 19.40 29.02 -14.51
C SER A 96 18.23 28.11 -14.14
N LEU A 97 17.94 28.02 -12.84
CA LEU A 97 16.76 27.36 -12.30
C LEU A 97 15.72 28.41 -11.83
N PRO A 98 14.43 28.02 -11.67
CA PRO A 98 13.40 28.91 -11.18
C PRO A 98 13.75 29.46 -9.80
N SER A 99 13.55 30.76 -9.57
CA SER A 99 13.60 31.31 -8.21
C SER A 99 12.49 30.71 -7.33
N PRO A 100 12.52 30.83 -6.00
CA PRO A 100 11.45 30.31 -5.14
C PRO A 100 10.05 30.78 -5.56
N ALA A 101 9.92 32.06 -5.91
CA ALA A 101 8.66 32.63 -6.38
C ALA A 101 8.24 32.09 -7.76
N SER A 102 9.19 31.88 -8.67
CA SER A 102 8.90 31.28 -9.98
C SER A 102 8.55 29.79 -9.88
N LEU A 103 9.22 29.03 -9.01
CA LEU A 103 8.87 27.65 -8.70
C LEU A 103 7.45 27.56 -8.17
N SER A 104 7.11 28.39 -7.17
CA SER A 104 5.75 28.44 -6.60
C SER A 104 4.70 28.74 -7.66
N ARG A 105 4.92 29.73 -8.55
CA ARG A 105 3.99 30.05 -9.64
C ARG A 105 3.87 28.94 -10.69
N ALA A 106 4.97 28.23 -10.98
CA ALA A 106 4.95 27.14 -11.94
C ALA A 106 4.18 25.93 -11.38
N LEU A 107 4.36 25.62 -10.10
CA LEU A 107 3.58 24.60 -9.40
C LEU A 107 2.09 24.96 -9.35
N ASP A 108 1.76 26.23 -9.11
CA ASP A 108 0.38 26.76 -9.15
C ASP A 108 -0.25 26.70 -10.56
N ALA A 109 0.58 26.73 -11.60
CA ALA A 109 0.16 26.64 -12.99
C ALA A 109 0.08 25.21 -13.55
N THR A 110 0.34 24.21 -12.71
CA THR A 110 0.38 22.80 -13.14
C THR A 110 -1.03 22.25 -13.35
N GLU A 111 -1.22 21.40 -14.35
CA GLU A 111 -2.52 20.81 -14.70
C GLU A 111 -2.45 19.29 -14.53
N ALA A 112 -3.52 18.70 -13.98
CA ALA A 112 -3.52 17.29 -13.59
C ALA A 112 -3.34 16.34 -14.79
N ASP A 113 -4.00 16.62 -15.91
CA ASP A 113 -3.90 15.85 -17.15
C ASP A 113 -2.46 15.79 -17.68
N LEU A 114 -1.74 16.92 -17.68
CA LEU A 114 -0.36 17.00 -18.14
C LEU A 114 0.61 16.26 -17.21
N VAL A 115 0.42 16.38 -15.90
CA VAL A 115 1.25 15.68 -14.91
C VAL A 115 1.04 14.18 -14.98
N ARG A 116 -0.22 13.73 -15.04
CA ARG A 116 -0.57 12.31 -15.12
C ARG A 116 -0.05 11.66 -16.40
N ALA A 117 -0.09 12.37 -17.53
CA ALA A 117 0.49 11.91 -18.79
C ALA A 117 2.02 11.75 -18.71
N ALA A 118 2.70 12.53 -17.87
CA ALA A 118 4.15 12.45 -17.66
C ALA A 118 4.56 11.43 -16.57
N ALA A 119 3.62 10.91 -15.77
CA ALA A 119 3.93 10.04 -14.64
C ALA A 119 4.72 8.76 -15.03
N PRO A 120 4.38 8.03 -16.11
CA PRO A 120 5.18 6.87 -16.53
C PRO A 120 6.62 7.25 -16.91
N CYS A 121 6.81 8.41 -17.56
CA CYS A 121 8.14 8.90 -17.92
C CYS A 121 8.99 9.18 -16.67
N LEU A 122 8.39 9.83 -15.66
CA LEU A 122 9.07 10.17 -14.41
C LEU A 122 9.36 8.93 -13.55
N LEU A 123 8.39 8.03 -13.39
CA LEU A 123 8.51 6.89 -12.48
C LEU A 123 9.24 5.68 -13.09
N LEU A 124 9.12 5.43 -14.40
CA LEU A 124 9.64 4.22 -15.04
C LEU A 124 10.82 4.51 -15.98
N ASP A 125 10.63 5.41 -16.95
CA ASP A 125 11.60 5.62 -18.04
C ASP A 125 12.86 6.39 -17.60
N LEU A 126 12.67 7.41 -16.77
CA LEU A 126 13.74 8.27 -16.26
C LEU A 126 14.68 7.52 -15.30
N PRO A 127 14.17 6.70 -14.35
CA PRO A 127 15.01 5.89 -13.48
C PRO A 127 15.55 4.62 -14.14
N GLU A 128 14.98 4.23 -15.29
CA GLU A 128 15.29 2.98 -16.00
C GLU A 128 14.96 1.74 -15.16
N ILE A 129 13.80 1.78 -14.48
CA ILE A 129 13.41 0.76 -13.49
C ILE A 129 13.18 -0.63 -14.11
N ASP A 130 12.94 -0.69 -15.42
CA ASP A 130 12.71 -1.94 -16.14
C ASP A 130 13.86 -2.94 -15.91
N ALA A 131 15.11 -2.49 -15.81
CA ALA A 131 16.26 -3.37 -15.52
C ALA A 131 16.10 -4.12 -14.18
N VAL A 132 15.50 -3.48 -13.17
CA VAL A 132 15.22 -4.08 -11.87
C VAL A 132 13.99 -4.98 -11.97
N LEU A 133 12.94 -4.53 -12.66
CA LEU A 133 11.67 -5.24 -12.77
C LEU A 133 11.77 -6.55 -13.56
N HIS A 134 12.64 -6.63 -14.57
CA HIS A 134 12.87 -7.88 -15.31
C HIS A 134 13.62 -8.94 -14.48
N HIS A 135 14.20 -8.57 -13.33
CA HIS A 135 15.05 -9.48 -12.60
C HIS A 135 14.25 -10.51 -11.77
N PRO A 136 14.56 -11.82 -11.87
CA PRO A 136 13.85 -12.88 -11.12
C PRO A 136 13.77 -12.64 -9.61
N VAL A 137 14.79 -12.02 -9.01
CA VAL A 137 14.86 -11.74 -7.55
C VAL A 137 13.73 -10.84 -7.03
N VAL A 138 13.08 -10.06 -7.91
CA VAL A 138 11.95 -9.19 -7.54
C VAL A 138 10.59 -9.86 -7.71
N GLN A 139 10.55 -11.08 -8.25
CA GLN A 139 9.32 -11.86 -8.39
C GLN A 139 9.05 -12.68 -7.14
N SER A 140 7.78 -12.90 -6.84
CA SER A 140 7.34 -13.96 -5.92
C SER A 140 7.08 -15.23 -6.73
N TYR A 141 7.21 -16.41 -6.13
CA TYR A 141 6.95 -17.68 -6.81
C TYR A 141 5.85 -18.46 -6.11
N ASP A 142 4.91 -18.98 -6.89
CA ASP A 142 3.77 -19.75 -6.38
C ASP A 142 4.12 -21.22 -6.09
N ALA A 143 3.16 -22.02 -5.63
CA ALA A 143 3.37 -23.43 -5.32
C ALA A 143 3.71 -24.33 -6.54
N ARG A 144 3.56 -23.81 -7.77
CA ARG A 144 3.95 -24.46 -9.02
C ARG A 144 5.34 -23.99 -9.50
N GLY A 145 5.89 -22.93 -8.90
CA GLY A 145 7.16 -22.32 -9.25
C GLY A 145 7.10 -21.34 -10.41
N GLU A 146 5.90 -20.84 -10.71
CA GLU A 146 5.74 -19.74 -11.65
C GLU A 146 6.06 -18.42 -10.96
N GLY A 147 6.73 -17.51 -11.67
CA GLY A 147 7.03 -16.17 -11.18
C GLY A 147 5.82 -15.24 -11.30
N TRP A 148 5.63 -14.39 -10.28
CA TRP A 148 4.55 -13.42 -10.15
C TRP A 148 5.12 -12.04 -9.83
N HIS A 149 4.57 -11.03 -10.51
CA HIS A 149 4.73 -9.64 -10.08
C HIS A 149 3.62 -9.30 -9.10
N VAL A 150 3.97 -8.73 -7.97
CA VAL A 150 3.03 -8.36 -6.91
C VAL A 150 2.98 -6.84 -6.81
N PHE A 151 1.80 -6.27 -6.97
CA PHE A 151 1.55 -4.84 -6.94
C PHE A 151 0.72 -4.50 -5.71
N ASP A 152 1.26 -3.66 -4.84
CA ASP A 152 0.57 -3.15 -3.68
C ASP A 152 -0.12 -1.83 -4.04
N LEU A 153 -1.45 -1.82 -3.97
CA LEU A 153 -2.26 -0.62 -4.18
C LEU A 153 -2.83 -0.19 -2.82
N ASP A 154 -2.23 0.86 -2.26
CA ASP A 154 -2.61 1.42 -0.96
C ASP A 154 -2.60 2.94 -1.04
N PRO A 155 -3.77 3.60 -0.94
CA PRO A 155 -3.84 5.04 -0.96
C PRO A 155 -3.66 5.63 0.43
N THR A 156 -2.93 6.73 0.49
CA THR A 156 -2.70 7.47 1.74
C THR A 156 -3.54 8.75 1.77
N VAL A 157 -4.03 9.13 2.94
CA VAL A 157 -4.77 10.39 3.14
C VAL A 157 -3.92 11.40 3.89
N THR A 158 -3.78 12.59 3.30
CA THR A 158 -3.14 13.76 3.90
C THR A 158 -4.19 14.76 4.31
N THR A 159 -4.24 15.07 5.61
CA THR A 159 -5.20 16.02 6.18
C THR A 159 -4.55 17.38 6.39
N LEU A 160 -5.26 18.44 6.01
CA LEU A 160 -4.88 19.82 6.19
C LEU A 160 -5.80 20.48 7.23
N ARG A 161 -5.20 21.21 8.16
CA ARG A 161 -5.94 22.07 9.09
C ARG A 161 -6.01 23.48 8.54
N GLN A 162 -7.20 24.05 8.56
CA GLN A 162 -7.44 25.44 8.31
C GLN A 162 -7.29 26.22 9.62
N ARG A 163 -6.36 27.17 9.65
CA ARG A 163 -6.27 28.12 10.77
C ARG A 163 -7.36 29.19 10.62
N ALA A 164 -7.74 29.80 11.74
CA ALA A 164 -8.55 31.01 11.72
C ALA A 164 -7.86 32.05 10.83
N LEU A 165 -8.66 32.73 10.00
CA LEU A 165 -8.17 33.84 9.19
C LEU A 165 -8.22 35.11 10.05
N PRO A 166 -7.33 36.09 9.81
CA PRO A 166 -7.52 37.43 10.34
C PRO A 166 -8.89 37.96 9.90
N ASP A 167 -9.60 38.56 10.84
CA ASP A 167 -10.92 39.17 10.63
C ASP A 167 -10.78 40.62 11.12
N ASP A 168 -10.52 41.52 10.18
CA ASP A 168 -10.25 42.94 10.40
C ASP A 168 -10.71 43.70 9.15
N ASP A 169 -11.52 44.74 9.35
CA ASP A 169 -12.11 45.56 8.28
C ASP A 169 -11.03 46.30 7.45
N ASP A 170 -9.83 46.51 8.01
CA ASP A 170 -8.71 47.16 7.32
C ASP A 170 -7.85 46.18 6.49
N LEU A 171 -8.12 44.88 6.54
CA LEU A 171 -7.38 43.86 5.78
C LEU A 171 -8.11 43.44 4.50
N PRO A 172 -7.39 43.04 3.43
CA PRO A 172 -8.02 42.48 2.24
C PRO A 172 -8.75 41.17 2.57
N GLU A 173 -9.79 40.86 1.79
CA GLU A 173 -10.61 39.66 1.98
C GLU A 173 -9.72 38.41 2.15
N PRO A 174 -9.84 37.70 3.29
CA PRO A 174 -8.89 36.68 3.63
C PRO A 174 -9.08 35.44 2.74
N ARG A 175 -8.03 35.03 2.02
CA ARG A 175 -8.06 33.87 1.12
C ARG A 175 -7.41 32.63 1.72
N ARG A 176 -8.13 31.50 1.72
CA ARG A 176 -7.60 30.19 2.13
C ARG A 176 -6.83 29.51 0.98
N ARG A 177 -5.51 29.38 1.12
CA ARG A 177 -4.68 28.66 0.12
C ARG A 177 -5.00 27.17 0.02
N ALA A 178 -5.39 26.54 1.13
CA ALA A 178 -5.64 25.09 1.19
C ALA A 178 -6.96 24.65 0.53
N ALA A 179 -7.88 25.58 0.25
CA ALA A 179 -9.19 25.26 -0.32
C ALA A 179 -9.12 24.62 -1.71
N GLU A 180 -8.05 24.90 -2.45
CA GLU A 180 -7.80 24.33 -3.78
C GLU A 180 -6.99 23.01 -3.71
N THR A 181 -6.38 22.71 -2.56
CA THR A 181 -5.55 21.50 -2.37
C THR A 181 -6.38 20.27 -1.99
N GLY A 182 -7.50 20.48 -1.31
CA GLY A 182 -8.26 19.38 -0.71
C GLY A 182 -9.71 19.74 -0.51
N ALA A 183 -10.51 18.72 -0.21
CA ALA A 183 -11.93 18.84 0.06
C ALA A 183 -12.25 18.24 1.45
N PRO A 184 -13.40 18.57 2.06
CA PRO A 184 -13.87 17.86 3.24
C PRO A 184 -13.93 16.35 2.98
N GLY A 185 -13.62 15.54 3.99
CA GLY A 185 -13.59 14.10 3.84
C GLY A 185 -13.55 13.38 5.17
N HIS A 186 -13.68 12.04 5.12
CA HIS A 186 -13.58 11.23 6.33
C HIS A 186 -12.12 10.91 6.58
N SER A 187 -11.51 11.67 7.50
CA SER A 187 -10.11 11.53 7.88
C SER A 187 -9.85 10.40 8.88
N GLY A 188 -10.90 9.68 9.28
CA GLY A 188 -10.86 8.68 10.34
C GLY A 188 -10.36 9.30 11.66
N ARG A 189 -9.20 8.84 12.14
CA ARG A 189 -8.57 9.32 13.38
C ARG A 189 -7.87 10.68 13.23
N LYS A 190 -7.44 11.05 12.02
CA LYS A 190 -6.68 12.29 11.80
C LYS A 190 -7.61 13.50 11.92
N ARG A 191 -7.21 14.55 12.64
CA ARG A 191 -7.99 15.79 12.76
C ARG A 191 -7.53 16.80 11.70
N GLY A 192 -8.35 17.05 10.69
CA GLY A 192 -8.15 18.08 9.67
C GLY A 192 -9.48 18.52 9.07
N ASP A 193 -9.50 19.71 8.49
CA ASP A 193 -10.71 20.33 7.91
C ASP A 193 -10.85 19.98 6.43
N LEU A 194 -9.71 19.81 5.76
CA LEU A 194 -9.61 19.37 4.37
C LEU A 194 -8.69 18.16 4.29
N GLN A 195 -8.82 17.39 3.21
CA GLN A 195 -7.88 16.33 2.90
C GLN A 195 -7.74 16.13 1.40
N PHE A 196 -6.67 15.45 1.02
CA PHE A 196 -6.50 14.86 -0.29
C PHE A 196 -5.97 13.43 -0.14
N ARG A 197 -6.30 12.61 -1.11
CA ARG A 197 -5.91 11.20 -1.21
C ARG A 197 -4.80 11.07 -2.24
N ARG A 198 -3.72 10.40 -1.86
CA ARG A 198 -2.65 10.00 -2.77
C ARG A 198 -2.84 8.52 -3.08
N VAL A 199 -3.18 8.20 -4.32
CA VAL A 199 -3.32 6.81 -4.77
C VAL A 199 -1.98 6.38 -5.35
N THR A 200 -1.38 5.35 -4.76
CA THR A 200 -0.07 4.83 -5.18
C THR A 200 -0.15 3.36 -5.54
N VAL A 201 0.69 2.94 -6.49
CA VAL A 201 0.96 1.54 -6.76
C VAL A 201 2.46 1.31 -6.62
N GLN A 202 2.83 0.36 -5.78
CA GLN A 202 4.20 -0.10 -5.59
C GLN A 202 4.35 -1.51 -6.13
N HIS A 203 5.39 -1.76 -6.92
CA HIS A 203 5.81 -3.13 -7.21
C HIS A 203 6.52 -3.68 -5.97
N SER A 204 5.88 -4.63 -5.28
CA SER A 204 6.27 -5.05 -3.93
C SER A 204 7.70 -5.56 -3.84
N GLY A 205 8.07 -6.43 -4.80
CA GLY A 205 9.38 -7.08 -4.74
C GLY A 205 10.54 -6.17 -5.12
N SER A 206 10.32 -5.17 -5.97
CA SER A 206 11.37 -4.18 -6.27
C SER A 206 11.33 -2.98 -5.32
N GLY A 207 10.20 -2.72 -4.66
CA GLY A 207 9.96 -1.49 -3.92
C GLY A 207 9.84 -0.24 -4.80
N ALA A 208 9.72 -0.40 -6.13
CA ALA A 208 9.57 0.70 -7.07
C ALA A 208 8.13 1.22 -7.08
N TRP A 209 7.98 2.53 -7.17
CA TRP A 209 6.68 3.16 -7.38
C TRP A 209 6.39 3.18 -8.87
N VAL A 210 5.30 2.54 -9.30
CA VAL A 210 4.92 2.48 -10.72
C VAL A 210 3.79 3.45 -11.04
N HIS A 211 3.03 3.88 -10.03
CA HIS A 211 1.94 4.84 -10.18
C HIS A 211 1.83 5.73 -8.94
N ALA A 212 1.53 7.01 -9.16
CA ALA A 212 1.05 7.90 -8.12
C ALA A 212 0.21 9.02 -8.73
N HIS A 213 -0.91 9.37 -8.08
CA HIS A 213 -1.62 10.62 -8.36
C HIS A 213 -2.35 11.10 -7.11
N LEU A 214 -2.79 12.36 -7.12
CA LEU A 214 -3.55 12.97 -6.05
C LEU A 214 -4.97 13.29 -6.51
N SER A 215 -5.90 13.12 -5.57
CA SER A 215 -7.31 13.47 -5.73
C SER A 215 -7.81 14.19 -4.47
N ALA A 216 -8.64 15.22 -4.63
CA ALA A 216 -9.17 15.97 -3.50
C ALA A 216 -10.12 15.09 -2.65
N GLY A 217 -10.22 15.40 -1.35
CA GLY A 217 -11.15 14.72 -0.44
C GLY A 217 -10.82 13.24 -0.25
N ASN A 218 -11.83 12.38 -0.43
CA ASN A 218 -11.68 10.92 -0.37
C ASN A 218 -11.25 10.30 -1.73
N GLY A 219 -10.97 11.12 -2.75
CA GLY A 219 -10.72 10.69 -4.13
C GLY A 219 -11.97 10.41 -4.95
N GLU A 220 -11.78 9.96 -6.19
CA GLU A 220 -12.84 9.66 -7.18
C GLU A 220 -13.30 8.18 -7.09
N GLY A 221 -12.98 7.49 -6.00
CA GLY A 221 -13.38 6.11 -5.75
C GLY A 221 -12.82 5.15 -6.80
N VAL A 222 -13.71 4.45 -7.52
CA VAL A 222 -13.36 3.44 -8.54
C VAL A 222 -12.55 4.03 -9.68
N VAL A 223 -12.79 5.28 -10.07
CA VAL A 223 -12.07 5.94 -11.19
C VAL A 223 -10.58 6.05 -10.91
N ASP A 224 -10.20 6.47 -9.70
CA ASP A 224 -8.79 6.59 -9.30
C ASP A 224 -8.10 5.21 -9.25
N PHE A 225 -8.84 4.19 -8.84
CA PHE A 225 -8.34 2.81 -8.78
C PHE A 225 -8.18 2.19 -10.16
N GLU A 226 -9.15 2.39 -11.05
CA GLU A 226 -9.07 1.97 -12.45
C GLU A 226 -7.84 2.57 -13.14
N ARG A 227 -7.60 3.86 -12.95
CA ARG A 227 -6.39 4.55 -13.44
C ARG A 227 -5.10 3.90 -12.91
N ALA A 228 -5.10 3.48 -11.66
CA ALA A 228 -3.96 2.79 -11.05
C ALA A 228 -3.76 1.38 -11.61
N LEU A 229 -4.85 0.64 -11.87
CA LEU A 229 -4.78 -0.68 -12.52
C LEU A 229 -4.35 -0.59 -13.98
N ASP A 230 -4.74 0.45 -14.71
CA ASP A 230 -4.29 0.67 -16.09
C ASP A 230 -2.75 0.80 -16.15
N THR A 231 -2.15 1.49 -15.17
CA THR A 231 -0.69 1.56 -15.04
C THR A 231 -0.07 0.20 -14.71
N VAL A 232 -0.72 -0.66 -13.92
CA VAL A 232 -0.27 -2.04 -13.68
C VAL A 232 -0.27 -2.85 -14.98
N VAL A 233 -1.35 -2.75 -15.78
CA VAL A 233 -1.44 -3.40 -17.09
C VAL A 233 -0.31 -2.94 -18.00
N GLN A 234 -0.14 -1.62 -18.16
CA GLN A 234 0.93 -1.04 -18.98
C GLN A 234 2.32 -1.48 -18.50
N THR A 235 2.53 -1.54 -17.18
CA THR A 235 3.80 -2.03 -16.61
C THR A 235 4.04 -3.49 -17.00
N CYS A 236 3.03 -4.36 -16.87
CA CYS A 236 3.18 -5.78 -17.25
C CYS A 236 3.39 -5.95 -18.76
N GLU A 237 2.72 -5.16 -19.60
CA GLU A 237 2.92 -5.15 -21.06
C GLU A 237 4.37 -4.77 -21.42
N ARG A 238 4.93 -3.75 -20.76
CA ARG A 238 6.35 -3.36 -20.92
C ARG A 238 7.32 -4.47 -20.52
N LEU A 239 6.99 -5.24 -19.50
CA LEU A 239 7.79 -6.38 -19.04
C LEU A 239 7.54 -7.66 -19.84
N VAL A 240 6.58 -7.64 -20.78
CA VAL A 240 6.10 -8.83 -21.50
C VAL A 240 5.67 -9.94 -20.52
N HIS A 241 5.10 -9.56 -19.37
CA HIS A 241 4.66 -10.48 -18.33
C HIS A 241 3.15 -10.70 -18.40
N PRO A 242 2.65 -11.94 -18.29
CA PRO A 242 1.22 -12.20 -18.37
C PRO A 242 0.45 -11.58 -17.21
N LEU A 243 -0.65 -10.87 -17.52
CA LEU A 243 -1.54 -10.25 -16.53
C LEU A 243 -2.12 -11.25 -15.52
N SER A 244 -2.33 -12.51 -15.94
CA SER A 244 -2.77 -13.60 -15.06
C SER A 244 -1.76 -13.96 -13.97
N ARG A 245 -0.53 -13.43 -14.03
CA ARG A 245 0.51 -13.55 -12.99
C ARG A 245 0.96 -12.20 -12.42
N ALA A 246 0.07 -11.21 -12.47
CA ALA A 246 0.26 -9.88 -11.89
C ALA A 246 -0.73 -9.67 -10.73
N LEU A 247 -0.34 -10.08 -9.52
CA LEU A 247 -1.20 -10.03 -8.34
C LEU A 247 -1.34 -8.59 -7.82
N VAL A 248 -2.56 -8.08 -7.76
CA VAL A 248 -2.88 -6.81 -7.08
C VAL A 248 -3.30 -7.10 -5.64
N ARG A 249 -2.49 -6.62 -4.68
CA ARG A 249 -2.81 -6.69 -3.25
C ARG A 249 -3.39 -5.37 -2.79
N MET A 250 -4.52 -5.45 -2.11
CA MET A 250 -5.27 -4.28 -1.67
C MET A 250 -5.64 -4.41 -0.20
N ASP A 251 -5.79 -3.28 0.48
CA ASP A 251 -6.26 -3.25 1.86
C ASP A 251 -7.78 -3.59 1.95
N GLY A 252 -8.35 -3.56 3.16
CA GLY A 252 -9.76 -3.93 3.37
C GLY A 252 -10.79 -2.89 2.91
N GLU A 253 -10.39 -1.66 2.57
CA GLU A 253 -11.28 -0.67 1.95
C GLU A 253 -11.81 -1.20 0.60
N TYR A 254 -10.97 -1.98 -0.09
CA TYR A 254 -11.26 -2.59 -1.38
C TYR A 254 -12.08 -3.88 -1.32
N GLY A 255 -12.54 -4.29 -0.12
CA GLY A 255 -13.25 -5.56 0.13
C GLY A 255 -14.68 -5.65 -0.41
N ASN A 256 -15.02 -4.99 -1.53
CA ASN A 256 -16.35 -4.97 -2.13
C ASN A 256 -16.35 -5.10 -3.67
N VAL A 257 -17.54 -5.25 -4.24
CA VAL A 257 -17.76 -5.66 -5.64
C VAL A 257 -17.17 -4.75 -6.71
N PRO A 258 -17.29 -3.40 -6.64
CA PRO A 258 -16.71 -2.51 -7.64
C PRO A 258 -15.24 -2.77 -7.94
N TRP A 259 -14.43 -2.96 -6.90
CA TRP A 259 -12.98 -3.15 -7.04
C TRP A 259 -12.65 -4.52 -7.65
N PHE A 260 -13.41 -5.56 -7.27
CA PHE A 260 -13.27 -6.91 -7.85
C PHE A 260 -13.61 -6.88 -9.34
N THR A 261 -14.66 -6.15 -9.69
CA THR A 261 -15.10 -5.94 -11.08
C THR A 261 -14.01 -5.26 -11.88
N ALA A 262 -13.46 -4.15 -11.37
CA ALA A 262 -12.40 -3.39 -12.03
C ALA A 262 -11.12 -4.22 -12.25
N CYS A 263 -10.75 -5.10 -11.31
CA CYS A 263 -9.64 -6.03 -11.46
C CYS A 263 -9.90 -7.07 -12.56
N ARG A 264 -11.09 -7.70 -12.55
CA ARG A 264 -11.47 -8.73 -13.53
C ARG A 264 -11.61 -8.20 -14.95
N GLU A 265 -12.18 -7.01 -15.12
CA GLU A 265 -12.27 -6.34 -16.42
C GLU A 265 -10.87 -6.09 -17.03
N ARG A 266 -9.84 -5.98 -16.18
CA ARG A 266 -8.42 -5.85 -16.57
C ARG A 266 -7.64 -7.16 -16.55
N ARG A 267 -8.28 -8.29 -16.23
CA ARG A 267 -7.65 -9.62 -16.11
C ARG A 267 -6.51 -9.65 -15.09
N LEU A 268 -6.61 -8.84 -14.04
CA LEU A 268 -5.64 -8.79 -12.95
C LEU A 268 -6.15 -9.63 -11.76
N PRO A 269 -5.44 -10.70 -11.37
CA PRO A 269 -5.75 -11.41 -10.14
C PRO A 269 -5.53 -10.51 -8.93
N PHE A 270 -6.35 -10.68 -7.90
CA PHE A 270 -6.33 -9.81 -6.73
C PHE A 270 -6.45 -10.56 -5.42
N ILE A 271 -6.05 -9.89 -4.34
CA ILE A 271 -6.34 -10.32 -2.98
C ILE A 271 -6.66 -9.12 -2.09
N THR A 272 -7.72 -9.23 -1.31
CA THR A 272 -8.11 -8.22 -0.32
C THR A 272 -8.92 -8.82 0.82
N ARG A 273 -8.94 -8.12 1.96
CA ARG A 273 -9.84 -8.46 3.06
C ARG A 273 -11.27 -7.99 2.76
N LEU A 274 -12.24 -8.88 2.92
CA LEU A 274 -13.66 -8.56 2.80
C LEU A 274 -14.12 -7.60 3.91
N ASN A 275 -14.87 -6.57 3.54
CA ASN A 275 -15.49 -5.60 4.47
C ASN A 275 -16.98 -5.89 4.70
N ARG A 276 -17.34 -7.18 4.80
CA ARG A 276 -18.73 -7.65 4.91
C ARG A 276 -19.02 -8.23 6.30
N PRO A 277 -19.33 -7.39 7.30
CA PRO A 277 -19.52 -7.85 8.68
C PRO A 277 -20.66 -8.87 8.84
N LYS A 278 -21.65 -8.84 7.95
CA LYS A 278 -22.78 -9.80 7.96
C LYS A 278 -22.37 -11.24 7.61
N LEU A 279 -21.25 -11.45 6.89
CA LEU A 279 -20.79 -12.81 6.57
C LEU A 279 -20.40 -13.61 7.82
N TYR A 280 -19.96 -12.94 8.89
CA TYR A 280 -19.64 -13.61 10.16
C TYR A 280 -20.90 -14.05 10.94
N GLU A 281 -22.09 -13.65 10.49
CA GLU A 281 -23.38 -14.07 11.05
C GLU A 281 -24.13 -14.98 10.08
N ASP A 282 -23.57 -15.26 8.92
CA ASP A 282 -24.22 -16.10 7.92
C ASP A 282 -24.12 -17.57 8.34
N PRO A 283 -25.25 -18.29 8.51
CA PRO A 283 -25.24 -19.70 8.90
C PRO A 283 -24.40 -20.58 7.97
N GLU A 284 -24.38 -20.30 6.66
CA GLU A 284 -23.63 -21.07 5.67
C GLU A 284 -22.13 -20.84 5.81
N VAL A 285 -21.70 -19.58 5.97
CA VAL A 285 -20.29 -19.24 6.23
C VAL A 285 -19.82 -19.88 7.54
N LEU A 286 -20.64 -19.82 8.60
CA LEU A 286 -20.30 -20.45 9.88
C LEU A 286 -20.22 -21.98 9.77
N ALA A 287 -21.09 -22.61 8.97
CA ALA A 287 -21.01 -24.05 8.70
C ALA A 287 -19.72 -24.42 7.95
N LEU A 288 -19.29 -23.59 6.99
CA LEU A 288 -18.04 -23.78 6.28
C LEU A 288 -16.83 -23.64 7.20
N LEU A 289 -16.81 -22.61 8.06
CA LEU A 289 -15.74 -22.43 9.05
C LEU A 289 -15.60 -23.65 9.98
N ARG A 290 -16.73 -24.24 10.43
CA ARG A 290 -16.76 -25.46 11.26
C ARG A 290 -16.26 -26.71 10.56
N ALA A 291 -16.51 -26.81 9.26
CA ALA A 291 -16.09 -27.95 8.44
C ALA A 291 -14.65 -27.79 7.92
N ALA A 292 -14.05 -26.62 8.07
CA ALA A 292 -12.78 -26.29 7.45
C ALA A 292 -11.60 -26.96 8.17
N THR A 293 -10.61 -27.40 7.38
CA THR A 293 -9.29 -27.77 7.91
C THR A 293 -8.42 -26.54 7.96
N TRP A 294 -7.89 -26.23 9.13
CA TRP A 294 -7.07 -25.06 9.38
C TRP A 294 -5.60 -25.41 9.27
N TYR A 295 -4.87 -24.68 8.44
CA TYR A 295 -3.44 -24.86 8.22
C TYR A 295 -2.67 -23.66 8.73
N GLU A 296 -1.49 -23.90 9.28
CA GLU A 296 -0.61 -22.83 9.73
C GLU A 296 -0.18 -21.93 8.56
N VAL A 297 -0.27 -20.62 8.76
CA VAL A 297 0.25 -19.63 7.81
C VAL A 297 1.76 -19.49 8.04
N PRO A 298 2.59 -19.52 6.97
CA PRO A 298 4.01 -19.21 7.08
C PRO A 298 4.23 -17.90 7.86
N ASP A 299 5.20 -17.92 8.78
CA ASP A 299 5.44 -16.79 9.68
C ASP A 299 5.87 -15.54 8.90
N SER A 300 5.06 -14.48 8.96
CA SER A 300 5.38 -13.15 8.42
C SER A 300 6.45 -12.41 9.25
N ARG A 301 7.02 -13.08 10.28
CA ARG A 301 7.98 -12.57 11.28
C ARG A 301 7.48 -11.32 12.01
N SER A 302 6.18 -11.06 11.92
CA SER A 302 5.51 -9.89 12.43
C SER A 302 4.04 -10.21 12.67
N GLY A 303 3.55 -9.88 13.87
CA GLY A 303 2.18 -10.16 14.26
C GLY A 303 1.95 -11.55 14.86
N PRO A 304 0.68 -11.93 15.10
CA PRO A 304 0.33 -13.19 15.73
C PRO A 304 0.48 -14.37 14.77
N ARG A 305 0.76 -15.56 15.30
CA ARG A 305 0.74 -16.81 14.53
C ARG A 305 -0.67 -17.16 14.09
N ARG A 306 -0.88 -17.22 12.78
CA ARG A 306 -2.19 -17.40 12.13
C ARG A 306 -2.39 -18.82 11.61
N ALA A 307 -3.66 -19.20 11.47
CA ALA A 307 -4.09 -20.28 10.61
C ALA A 307 -4.93 -19.72 9.45
N ALA A 308 -5.03 -20.49 8.37
CA ALA A 308 -5.87 -20.19 7.23
C ALA A 308 -6.63 -21.43 6.74
N ALA A 309 -7.82 -21.21 6.19
CA ALA A 309 -8.63 -22.27 5.63
C ALA A 309 -9.41 -21.80 4.39
N GLU A 310 -9.66 -22.77 3.50
CA GLU A 310 -10.45 -22.57 2.28
C GLU A 310 -11.94 -22.65 2.60
N LEU A 311 -12.73 -21.64 2.19
CA LEU A 311 -14.18 -21.66 2.34
C LEU A 311 -14.91 -21.89 1.00
N GLY A 312 -14.20 -21.86 -0.14
CA GLY A 312 -14.77 -22.10 -1.47
C GLY A 312 -15.14 -20.81 -2.21
N ILE A 313 -15.98 -20.93 -3.24
CA ILE A 313 -16.46 -19.78 -4.02
C ILE A 313 -17.72 -19.22 -3.39
N MET A 314 -17.70 -17.95 -3.00
CA MET A 314 -18.86 -17.25 -2.45
C MET A 314 -19.31 -16.12 -3.35
N THR A 315 -20.62 -15.89 -3.40
CA THR A 315 -21.20 -14.77 -4.14
C THR A 315 -21.29 -13.52 -3.28
N VAL A 316 -20.50 -12.50 -3.61
CA VAL A 316 -20.52 -11.20 -2.94
C VAL A 316 -21.46 -10.25 -3.69
N HIS A 317 -22.46 -9.74 -3.00
CA HIS A 317 -23.42 -8.79 -3.56
C HIS A 317 -22.97 -7.34 -3.39
N PRO A 318 -23.16 -6.44 -4.37
CA PRO A 318 -22.84 -5.02 -4.21
C PRO A 318 -23.77 -4.36 -3.18
N ASP A 319 -23.33 -3.23 -2.61
CA ASP A 319 -24.24 -2.39 -1.83
C ASP A 319 -25.28 -1.75 -2.78
N ARG A 320 -26.52 -1.60 -2.31
CA ARG A 320 -27.62 -0.99 -3.07
C ARG A 320 -27.29 0.43 -3.54
N ARG A 321 -26.44 1.15 -2.79
CA ARG A 321 -26.04 2.53 -3.09
C ARG A 321 -24.87 2.62 -4.07
N THR A 322 -24.18 1.51 -4.34
CA THR A 322 -23.00 1.53 -5.19
C THR A 322 -23.40 1.42 -6.66
N LYS A 323 -23.02 2.43 -7.43
CA LYS A 323 -23.32 2.56 -8.86
C LYS A 323 -22.03 2.71 -9.67
N ARG A 324 -22.06 2.25 -10.91
CA ARG A 324 -21.04 2.52 -11.93
C ARG A 324 -21.08 4.01 -12.32
N PRO A 325 -20.04 4.53 -12.99
CA PRO A 325 -20.00 5.92 -13.46
C PRO A 325 -21.19 6.30 -14.37
N ASP A 326 -21.73 5.34 -15.12
CA ASP A 326 -22.91 5.50 -15.99
C ASP A 326 -24.26 5.45 -15.23
N GLY A 327 -24.24 5.32 -13.90
CA GLY A 327 -25.42 5.20 -13.05
C GLY A 327 -26.01 3.79 -12.95
N SER A 328 -25.51 2.82 -13.71
CA SER A 328 -25.96 1.43 -13.63
C SER A 328 -25.50 0.76 -12.32
N GLY A 329 -26.21 -0.29 -11.90
CA GLY A 329 -25.84 -1.06 -10.71
C GLY A 329 -24.72 -2.06 -11.02
N TYR A 330 -23.88 -2.34 -10.02
CA TYR A 330 -23.01 -3.52 -10.11
C TYR A 330 -23.85 -4.81 -9.97
N GLY A 331 -23.42 -5.88 -10.64
CA GLY A 331 -23.94 -7.23 -10.42
C GLY A 331 -23.22 -7.94 -9.26
N PRO A 332 -23.78 -9.03 -8.71
CA PRO A 332 -23.05 -9.89 -7.78
C PRO A 332 -21.83 -10.53 -8.44
N ILE A 333 -20.82 -10.86 -7.63
CA ILE A 333 -19.57 -11.45 -8.11
C ILE A 333 -19.17 -12.65 -7.26
N SER A 334 -18.90 -13.77 -7.91
CA SER A 334 -18.42 -14.98 -7.26
C SER A 334 -16.90 -14.94 -7.13
N VAL A 335 -16.38 -15.02 -5.91
CA VAL A 335 -14.95 -14.95 -5.59
C VAL A 335 -14.57 -16.10 -4.67
N ARG A 336 -13.34 -16.59 -4.77
CA ARG A 336 -12.80 -17.54 -3.79
C ARG A 336 -12.62 -16.83 -2.46
N VAL A 337 -13.08 -17.46 -1.38
CA VAL A 337 -12.99 -16.90 -0.03
C VAL A 337 -12.09 -17.77 0.84
N VAL A 338 -11.06 -17.13 1.36
CA VAL A 338 -10.13 -17.73 2.33
C VAL A 338 -10.34 -17.06 3.68
N ALA A 339 -10.37 -17.85 4.75
CA ALA A 339 -10.42 -17.33 6.11
C ALA A 339 -9.03 -17.36 6.75
N SER A 340 -8.71 -16.35 7.56
CA SER A 340 -7.56 -16.35 8.46
C SER A 340 -8.03 -16.16 9.89
N ILE A 341 -7.42 -16.90 10.82
CA ILE A 341 -7.70 -16.81 12.25
C ILE A 341 -6.45 -16.72 13.11
N PHE A 342 -6.58 -16.11 14.27
CA PHE A 342 -5.59 -16.17 15.35
C PHE A 342 -6.26 -15.91 16.72
N PRO A 343 -5.70 -16.43 17.83
CA PRO A 343 -6.27 -16.22 19.15
C PRO A 343 -6.29 -14.73 19.54
N ARG A 344 -7.41 -14.25 20.07
CA ARG A 344 -7.57 -12.87 20.52
C ARG A 344 -8.65 -12.76 21.60
N THR A 345 -8.32 -12.07 22.69
CA THR A 345 -9.23 -11.82 23.83
C THR A 345 -9.88 -10.44 23.79
N GLU A 346 -9.27 -9.46 23.13
CA GLU A 346 -9.80 -8.11 22.97
C GLU A 346 -10.69 -7.95 21.74
N GLU A 347 -11.49 -6.88 21.69
CA GLU A 347 -12.25 -6.52 20.50
C GLU A 347 -11.39 -6.48 19.23
N ALA A 348 -11.98 -6.97 18.14
CA ALA A 348 -11.32 -7.00 16.85
C ALA A 348 -11.19 -5.58 16.29
N LYS A 349 -9.96 -5.17 15.96
CA LYS A 349 -9.75 -3.97 15.14
C LYS A 349 -10.20 -4.18 13.69
N ARG A 350 -10.15 -5.43 13.22
CA ARG A 350 -10.38 -5.87 11.84
C ARG A 350 -11.04 -7.26 11.88
N GLY A 351 -12.03 -7.51 11.03
CA GLY A 351 -12.77 -8.77 11.06
C GLY A 351 -13.72 -8.86 12.27
N ARG A 352 -13.89 -10.06 12.84
CA ARG A 352 -14.72 -10.30 14.04
C ARG A 352 -14.07 -11.27 14.99
N VAL A 353 -14.26 -11.11 16.30
CA VAL A 353 -13.89 -12.14 17.28
C VAL A 353 -15.03 -13.15 17.41
N LEU A 354 -14.74 -14.42 17.15
CA LEU A 354 -15.65 -15.56 17.34
C LEU A 354 -14.99 -16.56 18.28
N ASP A 355 -15.60 -16.79 19.46
CA ASP A 355 -15.11 -17.70 20.50
C ASP A 355 -13.62 -17.57 20.83
N GLY A 356 -13.14 -16.33 21.01
CA GLY A 356 -11.75 -16.05 21.37
C GLY A 356 -10.76 -16.10 20.20
N TRP A 357 -11.26 -16.13 18.95
CA TRP A 357 -10.44 -16.08 17.74
C TRP A 357 -10.85 -14.90 16.88
N GLN A 358 -9.89 -14.04 16.50
CA GLN A 358 -10.15 -13.03 15.47
C GLN A 358 -10.18 -13.72 14.11
N VAL A 359 -11.29 -13.57 13.40
CA VAL A 359 -11.56 -14.10 12.07
C VAL A 359 -11.56 -12.97 11.07
N GLU A 360 -10.78 -13.14 10.00
CA GLU A 360 -10.74 -12.24 8.86
C GLU A 360 -11.03 -13.06 7.59
N LEU A 361 -12.00 -12.61 6.78
CA LEU A 361 -12.33 -13.22 5.49
C LEU A 361 -11.67 -12.44 4.34
N PHE A 362 -11.15 -13.15 3.34
CA PHE A 362 -10.43 -12.58 2.21
C PHE A 362 -11.06 -13.00 0.90
N ALA A 363 -11.25 -12.05 -0.02
CA ALA A 363 -11.54 -12.34 -1.41
C ALA A 363 -10.22 -12.56 -2.14
N VAL A 364 -10.11 -13.70 -2.81
CA VAL A 364 -8.90 -14.16 -3.48
C VAL A 364 -9.27 -14.52 -4.93
N ASP A 365 -8.58 -13.95 -5.91
CA ASP A 365 -8.74 -14.29 -7.33
C ASP A 365 -7.46 -14.97 -7.83
N LEU A 366 -7.04 -16.00 -7.10
CA LEU A 366 -5.84 -16.79 -7.36
C LEU A 366 -6.18 -18.29 -7.42
N PRO A 367 -5.55 -19.08 -8.32
CA PRO A 367 -5.75 -20.52 -8.38
C PRO A 367 -5.42 -21.18 -7.04
N ALA A 368 -6.32 -22.04 -6.54
CA ALA A 368 -6.18 -22.64 -5.21
C ALA A 368 -5.01 -23.63 -5.09
N ASP A 369 -4.59 -24.22 -6.21
CA ASP A 369 -3.43 -25.09 -6.24
C ASP A 369 -2.10 -24.34 -6.38
N ALA A 370 -2.07 -23.20 -7.07
CA ALA A 370 -0.91 -22.32 -7.10
C ALA A 370 -0.74 -21.52 -5.79
N TRP A 371 -1.85 -21.06 -5.22
CA TRP A 371 -1.91 -20.23 -4.02
C TRP A 371 -2.90 -20.82 -3.02
N PRO A 372 -2.55 -21.90 -2.31
CA PRO A 372 -3.41 -22.45 -1.27
C PRO A 372 -3.64 -21.45 -0.13
N ALA A 373 -4.67 -21.71 0.68
CA ALA A 373 -5.13 -20.77 1.70
C ALA A 373 -4.00 -20.15 2.57
N PRO A 374 -3.06 -20.93 3.14
CA PRO A 374 -1.93 -20.37 3.90
C PRO A 374 -1.07 -19.39 3.10
N ASP A 375 -0.73 -19.73 1.86
CA ASP A 375 0.16 -18.95 1.01
C ASP A 375 -0.54 -17.69 0.48
N ALA A 376 -1.83 -17.77 0.17
CA ALA A 376 -2.64 -16.60 -0.18
C ALA A 376 -2.70 -15.61 0.99
N ILE A 377 -2.90 -16.11 2.22
CA ILE A 377 -2.90 -15.26 3.41
C ILE A 377 -1.51 -14.69 3.71
N ALA A 378 -0.43 -15.48 3.57
CA ALA A 378 0.94 -14.99 3.69
C ALA A 378 1.19 -13.87 2.66
N ALA A 379 0.82 -14.08 1.40
CA ALA A 379 0.93 -13.08 0.34
C ALA A 379 0.16 -11.79 0.69
N TYR A 380 -1.05 -11.87 1.25
CA TYR A 380 -1.77 -10.67 1.72
C TYR A 380 -0.99 -9.94 2.81
N PHE A 381 -0.44 -10.64 3.81
CA PHE A 381 0.28 -10.01 4.92
C PHE A 381 1.66 -9.48 4.54
N GLY A 382 2.24 -9.91 3.42
CA GLY A 382 3.39 -9.24 2.80
C GLY A 382 3.14 -7.75 2.49
N ARG A 383 1.87 -7.30 2.42
CA ARG A 383 1.50 -5.87 2.33
C ARG A 383 2.04 -5.04 3.49
N THR A 384 2.33 -5.64 4.65
CA THR A 384 2.96 -4.92 5.78
C THR A 384 4.33 -4.32 5.42
N ALA A 385 5.02 -4.87 4.42
CA ALA A 385 6.23 -4.29 3.87
C ALA A 385 5.98 -2.89 3.28
N GLN A 386 4.81 -2.66 2.67
CA GLN A 386 4.46 -1.35 2.09
C GLN A 386 4.32 -0.26 3.15
N GLU A 387 3.77 -0.56 4.33
CA GLU A 387 3.71 0.39 5.44
C GLU A 387 5.13 0.82 5.87
N ASN A 388 6.08 -0.12 5.88
CA ASN A 388 7.50 0.19 6.10
C ASN A 388 8.09 1.02 4.94
N ARG A 389 7.63 0.83 3.70
CA ARG A 389 8.07 1.64 2.55
C ARG A 389 7.58 3.06 2.64
N PHE A 390 6.33 3.32 3.02
CA PHE A 390 5.86 4.68 3.28
C PHE A 390 6.69 5.36 4.39
N ALA A 391 7.02 4.65 5.47
CA ALA A 391 7.86 5.19 6.53
C ALA A 391 9.32 5.43 6.10
N GLN A 392 9.84 4.67 5.14
CA GLN A 392 11.16 4.93 4.55
C GLN A 392 11.11 6.11 3.58
N GLU A 393 10.09 6.17 2.72
CA GLU A 393 9.84 7.26 1.78
C GLU A 393 9.76 8.60 2.51
N ASP A 394 8.97 8.70 3.59
CA ASP A 394 8.85 9.95 4.35
C ASP A 394 10.17 10.34 5.03
N ARG A 395 10.92 9.38 5.58
CA ARG A 395 12.24 9.66 6.18
C ARG A 395 13.29 10.09 5.16
N GLU A 396 13.27 9.52 3.97
CA GLU A 396 14.27 9.78 2.93
C GLU A 396 13.93 11.05 2.12
N LEU A 397 12.65 11.28 1.82
CA LEU A 397 12.18 12.31 0.88
C LEU A 397 11.21 13.33 1.47
N GLY A 398 10.50 12.98 2.55
CA GLY A 398 9.54 13.87 3.22
C GLY A 398 8.31 14.19 2.35
N LEU A 399 7.77 13.19 1.63
CA LEU A 399 6.66 13.39 0.69
C LEU A 399 5.31 13.71 1.36
N ASP A 400 5.20 13.55 2.68
CA ASP A 400 4.03 14.03 3.44
C ASP A 400 4.02 15.56 3.59
N ARG A 401 5.10 16.25 3.19
CA ARG A 401 5.18 17.72 3.22
C ARG A 401 4.41 18.34 2.06
N ILE A 402 3.76 19.46 2.38
CA ILE A 402 3.13 20.32 1.38
C ILE A 402 4.21 21.17 0.73
N VAL A 403 4.54 20.84 -0.53
CA VAL A 403 5.42 21.61 -1.41
C VAL A 403 4.60 22.63 -2.21
N SER A 404 3.36 22.29 -2.54
CA SER A 404 2.41 23.15 -3.25
C SER A 404 1.01 23.06 -2.62
N TYR A 405 0.32 24.19 -2.52
CA TYR A 405 -1.12 24.22 -2.18
C TYR A 405 -2.02 24.07 -3.41
N HIS A 406 -1.45 24.00 -4.61
CA HIS A 406 -2.18 23.57 -5.81
C HIS A 406 -2.01 22.07 -5.99
N LEU A 407 -3.11 21.31 -6.03
CA LEU A 407 -3.11 19.84 -5.98
C LEU A 407 -2.29 19.20 -7.12
N PRO A 408 -2.45 19.58 -8.40
CA PRO A 408 -1.57 19.10 -9.48
C PRO A 408 -0.09 19.45 -9.28
N GLY A 409 0.22 20.62 -8.72
CA GLY A 409 1.60 20.99 -8.38
C GLY A 409 2.18 20.11 -7.27
N GLN A 410 1.36 19.73 -6.27
CA GLN A 410 1.75 18.79 -5.23
C GLN A 410 1.94 17.38 -5.80
N GLU A 411 1.11 16.97 -6.76
CA GLU A 411 1.23 15.71 -7.47
C GLU A 411 2.55 15.63 -8.25
N LEU A 412 2.90 16.68 -8.99
CA LEU A 412 4.20 16.78 -9.69
C LEU A 412 5.37 16.66 -8.71
N ALA A 413 5.31 17.35 -7.56
CA ALA A 413 6.34 17.23 -6.53
C ALA A 413 6.45 15.79 -5.99
N ALA A 414 5.34 15.13 -5.71
CA ALA A 414 5.34 13.73 -5.28
C ALA A 414 5.96 12.82 -6.34
N LEU A 415 5.58 12.97 -7.61
CA LEU A 415 6.14 12.17 -8.71
C LEU A 415 7.66 12.35 -8.85
N VAL A 416 8.17 13.59 -8.79
CA VAL A 416 9.62 13.82 -8.85
C VAL A 416 10.34 13.19 -7.67
N GLY A 417 9.79 13.30 -6.45
CA GLY A 417 10.35 12.64 -5.28
C GLY A 417 10.39 11.11 -5.41
N LEU A 418 9.29 10.48 -5.86
CA LEU A 418 9.24 9.05 -6.12
C LEU A 418 10.16 8.62 -7.28
N SER A 419 10.45 9.52 -8.22
CA SER A 419 11.42 9.29 -9.29
C SER A 419 12.86 9.22 -8.75
N VAL A 420 13.22 10.10 -7.81
CA VAL A 420 14.50 10.02 -7.07
C VAL A 420 14.60 8.70 -6.31
N TRP A 421 13.51 8.27 -5.65
CA TRP A 421 13.46 6.96 -5.00
C TRP A 421 13.76 5.81 -5.95
N ASN A 422 13.08 5.78 -7.10
CA ASN A 422 13.25 4.75 -8.11
C ASN A 422 14.66 4.81 -8.75
N LEU A 423 15.25 6.00 -8.90
CA LEU A 423 16.62 6.12 -9.42
C LEU A 423 17.62 5.52 -8.43
N ARG A 424 17.52 5.87 -7.14
CA ARG A 424 18.35 5.29 -6.07
C ARG A 424 18.25 3.76 -6.07
N LEU A 425 17.05 3.25 -6.32
CA LEU A 425 16.80 1.82 -6.39
C LEU A 425 17.50 1.18 -7.60
N ALA A 426 17.29 1.72 -8.81
CA ALA A 426 17.88 1.20 -10.04
C ALA A 426 19.41 1.27 -10.03
N ARG A 427 19.99 2.37 -9.54
CA ARG A 427 21.43 2.52 -9.42
C ARG A 427 22.02 1.65 -8.31
N GLY A 428 21.32 1.52 -7.19
CA GLY A 428 21.68 0.59 -6.13
C GLY A 428 21.73 -0.86 -6.61
N PHE A 429 20.73 -1.27 -7.39
CA PHE A 429 20.67 -2.58 -8.01
C PHE A 429 21.83 -2.80 -9.00
N ALA A 430 22.19 -1.79 -9.80
CA ALA A 430 23.30 -1.89 -10.74
C ALA A 430 24.67 -1.98 -10.06
N LEU A 431 24.82 -1.47 -8.84
CA LEU A 431 26.05 -1.56 -8.05
C LEU A 431 26.27 -2.94 -7.43
N ASP A 432 25.17 -3.64 -7.11
CA ASP A 432 25.18 -4.94 -6.46
C ASP A 432 24.02 -5.79 -6.99
N THR A 433 24.15 -6.20 -8.26
CA THR A 433 23.11 -6.96 -8.95
C THR A 433 23.07 -8.38 -8.39
N PRO A 434 21.96 -8.82 -7.77
CA PRO A 434 21.85 -10.17 -7.23
C PRO A 434 21.96 -11.23 -8.33
N PRO A 435 22.28 -12.50 -7.99
CA PRO A 435 22.26 -13.58 -8.97
C PRO A 435 20.89 -13.71 -9.67
N ALA A 436 20.91 -13.89 -10.99
CA ALA A 436 19.69 -14.06 -11.80
C ALA A 436 19.03 -15.44 -11.63
N GLU A 437 19.66 -16.35 -10.89
CA GLU A 437 19.12 -17.67 -10.61
C GLU A 437 17.81 -17.57 -9.81
N ARG A 438 16.83 -18.39 -10.20
CA ARG A 438 15.58 -18.46 -9.46
C ARG A 438 15.82 -19.04 -8.08
N PRO A 439 15.20 -18.50 -7.03
CA PRO A 439 15.23 -19.10 -5.71
C PRO A 439 14.78 -20.57 -5.72
N VAL A 440 15.49 -21.41 -4.98
CA VAL A 440 15.11 -22.80 -4.76
C VAL A 440 13.93 -22.85 -3.80
N GLN A 441 12.78 -23.30 -4.27
CA GLN A 441 11.60 -23.50 -3.43
C GLN A 441 11.66 -24.84 -2.69
N GLN A 442 11.31 -24.81 -1.41
CA GLN A 442 11.19 -26.00 -0.59
C GLN A 442 9.89 -26.75 -0.90
N LEU A 443 9.91 -28.06 -0.68
CA LEU A 443 8.70 -28.87 -0.73
C LEU A 443 7.74 -28.46 0.40
N ARG A 444 6.47 -28.37 0.06
CA ARG A 444 5.40 -28.06 1.00
C ARG A 444 5.17 -29.25 1.91
N THR A 445 5.17 -28.99 3.22
CA THR A 445 4.67 -29.90 4.24
C THR A 445 3.51 -29.21 4.96
N PRO A 446 2.25 -29.40 4.52
CA PRO A 446 1.12 -28.71 5.12
C PRO A 446 0.96 -29.17 6.57
N ARG A 447 0.90 -28.21 7.51
CA ARG A 447 0.72 -28.47 8.94
C ARG A 447 -0.64 -27.98 9.38
N ALA A 448 -1.49 -28.90 9.84
CA ALA A 448 -2.75 -28.53 10.47
C ALA A 448 -2.47 -27.76 11.77
N ASP A 449 -3.27 -26.74 12.05
CA ASP A 449 -3.16 -25.97 13.29
C ASP A 449 -4.05 -26.58 14.37
N ASP A 450 -3.47 -27.48 15.17
CA ASP A 450 -4.16 -28.22 16.23
C ASP A 450 -4.69 -27.33 17.37
N ARG A 451 -4.34 -26.03 17.36
CA ARG A 451 -4.88 -25.06 18.33
C ARG A 451 -6.35 -24.75 18.07
N VAL A 452 -6.83 -24.95 16.85
CA VAL A 452 -8.20 -24.62 16.46
C VAL A 452 -9.14 -25.73 16.96
N PRO A 453 -10.10 -25.44 17.86
CA PRO A 453 -11.00 -26.46 18.37
C PRO A 453 -11.83 -27.10 17.25
N ALA A 454 -12.12 -28.39 17.38
CA ALA A 454 -13.06 -29.06 16.49
C ALA A 454 -14.43 -28.36 16.52
N LEU A 455 -15.09 -28.26 15.35
CA LEU A 455 -16.40 -27.61 15.18
C LEU A 455 -16.44 -26.12 15.59
N TRP A 456 -15.30 -25.44 15.63
CA TRP A 456 -15.23 -23.98 15.76
C TRP A 456 -15.57 -23.27 14.43
N PRO A 457 -16.30 -22.12 14.41
CA PRO A 457 -16.86 -21.37 15.53
C PRO A 457 -18.30 -21.75 15.87
N ARG A 458 -18.72 -21.40 17.09
CA ARG A 458 -20.13 -21.36 17.49
C ARG A 458 -20.85 -20.20 16.82
N ASP A 459 -22.17 -20.30 16.76
CA ASP A 459 -23.01 -19.29 16.13
C ASP A 459 -23.16 -18.06 17.04
N PRO A 460 -22.62 -16.88 16.65
CA PRO A 460 -22.64 -15.69 17.50
C PRO A 460 -24.04 -15.11 17.71
N VAL A 461 -24.98 -15.35 16.79
CA VAL A 461 -26.37 -14.89 16.92
C VAL A 461 -27.10 -15.78 17.91
N LEU A 462 -26.92 -17.09 17.84
CA LEU A 462 -27.49 -18.01 18.84
C LEU A 462 -26.93 -17.70 20.23
N ARG A 463 -25.62 -17.47 20.34
CA ARG A 463 -24.98 -17.11 21.61
C ARG A 463 -25.56 -15.83 22.20
N GLY A 464 -25.64 -14.74 21.42
CA GLY A 464 -26.20 -13.48 21.89
C GLY A 464 -27.65 -13.62 22.40
N LEU A 465 -28.48 -14.39 21.69
CA LEU A 465 -29.85 -14.69 22.12
C LEU A 465 -29.92 -15.55 23.40
N LEU A 466 -28.95 -16.43 23.62
CA LEU A 466 -28.87 -17.25 24.83
C LEU A 466 -28.33 -16.45 26.02
N ASP A 467 -27.45 -15.48 25.80
CA ASP A 467 -26.93 -14.58 26.83
C ASP A 467 -28.01 -13.60 27.37
N GLU A 468 -29.11 -13.39 26.64
CA GLU A 468 -30.28 -12.63 27.10
C GLU A 468 -31.13 -13.38 28.14
N LEU A 469 -30.88 -14.67 28.38
CA LEU A 469 -31.66 -15.49 29.31
C LEU A 469 -31.16 -15.36 30.75
N ASP A 470 -32.08 -15.32 31.71
CA ASP A 470 -31.76 -15.43 33.14
C ASP A 470 -31.44 -16.88 33.50
N TRP A 471 -30.19 -17.29 33.21
CA TRP A 471 -29.71 -18.63 33.49
C TRP A 471 -29.73 -18.99 34.98
N SER A 472 -29.55 -18.02 35.87
CA SER A 472 -29.66 -18.24 37.31
C SER A 472 -31.06 -18.72 37.69
N ALA A 473 -32.10 -18.09 37.16
CA ALA A 473 -33.48 -18.53 37.36
C ALA A 473 -33.78 -19.86 36.66
N LEU A 474 -33.28 -20.06 35.44
CA LEU A 474 -33.51 -21.30 34.68
C LEU A 474 -32.84 -22.53 35.31
N LEU A 475 -31.70 -22.36 35.96
CA LEU A 475 -30.91 -23.42 36.56
C LEU A 475 -31.24 -23.66 38.05
N GLN A 476 -32.10 -22.83 38.67
CA GLN A 476 -32.47 -22.96 40.09
C GLN A 476 -32.96 -24.37 40.48
N LYS A 477 -33.61 -25.09 39.56
CA LYS A 477 -34.12 -26.46 39.78
C LYS A 477 -33.18 -27.58 39.31
N ARG A 478 -31.96 -27.24 38.90
CA ARG A 478 -30.96 -28.16 38.35
C ARG A 478 -29.61 -27.95 39.06
N PRO A 479 -29.48 -28.39 40.33
CA PRO A 479 -28.23 -28.22 41.07
C PRO A 479 -27.05 -28.84 40.32
N GLY A 480 -25.90 -28.17 40.33
CA GLY A 480 -24.68 -28.62 39.64
C GLY A 480 -24.63 -28.31 38.14
N TRP A 481 -25.73 -27.90 37.51
CA TRP A 481 -25.70 -27.42 36.12
C TRP A 481 -25.21 -25.98 36.07
N THR A 482 -24.41 -25.66 35.05
CA THR A 482 -23.87 -24.31 34.86
C THR A 482 -24.05 -23.86 33.42
N TRP A 483 -24.33 -22.57 33.24
CA TRP A 483 -24.21 -21.91 31.95
C TRP A 483 -22.83 -21.27 31.86
N ASP A 484 -22.04 -21.67 30.88
CA ASP A 484 -20.74 -21.04 30.63
C ASP A 484 -20.94 -19.88 29.64
N THR A 485 -20.81 -18.66 30.14
CA THR A 485 -20.97 -17.42 29.35
C THR A 485 -19.83 -17.20 28.35
N VAL A 486 -18.69 -17.86 28.54
CA VAL A 486 -17.53 -17.79 27.62
C VAL A 486 -17.75 -18.71 26.44
N THR A 487 -18.27 -19.92 26.68
CA THR A 487 -18.52 -20.89 25.61
C THR A 487 -19.93 -20.83 25.03
N GLY A 488 -20.90 -20.26 25.73
CA GLY A 488 -22.32 -20.31 25.34
C GLY A 488 -22.87 -21.74 25.38
N GLU A 489 -22.36 -22.57 26.28
CA GLU A 489 -22.74 -23.97 26.44
C GLU A 489 -23.43 -24.22 27.77
N LEU A 490 -24.43 -25.08 27.74
CA LEU A 490 -25.05 -25.60 28.95
C LEU A 490 -24.26 -26.81 29.41
N LEU A 491 -23.62 -26.72 30.57
CA LEU A 491 -22.90 -27.82 31.18
C LEU A 491 -23.80 -28.55 32.18
N CYS A 492 -23.81 -29.87 32.12
CA CYS A 492 -24.45 -30.68 33.15
C CYS A 492 -23.57 -30.79 34.40
N GLU A 493 -24.09 -31.45 35.45
CA GLU A 493 -23.42 -31.71 36.73
C GLU A 493 -21.98 -32.25 36.61
N GLU A 494 -21.73 -33.10 35.61
CA GLU A 494 -20.40 -33.68 35.33
C GLU A 494 -19.52 -32.77 34.44
N GLY A 495 -19.87 -31.49 34.32
CA GLY A 495 -19.16 -30.50 33.49
C GLY A 495 -19.28 -30.75 31.97
N ARG A 496 -20.13 -31.70 31.54
CA ARG A 496 -20.20 -32.07 30.12
C ARG A 496 -21.18 -31.15 29.33
N PRO A 497 -20.81 -30.67 28.12
CA PRO A 497 -21.61 -29.70 27.38
C PRO A 497 -22.81 -30.31 26.65
N LEU A 498 -23.88 -29.52 26.54
CA LEU A 498 -25.06 -29.75 25.72
C LEU A 498 -25.27 -28.56 24.77
N VAL A 499 -25.69 -28.83 23.55
CA VAL A 499 -25.94 -27.82 22.51
C VAL A 499 -27.43 -27.59 22.30
N LEU A 500 -27.83 -26.34 22.07
CA LEU A 500 -29.22 -26.02 21.75
C LEU A 500 -29.61 -26.72 20.44
N THR A 501 -30.62 -27.59 20.49
CA THR A 501 -31.13 -28.27 19.30
C THR A 501 -32.46 -27.67 18.87
N THR A 502 -33.39 -27.45 19.78
CA THR A 502 -34.79 -27.22 19.39
C THR A 502 -35.41 -26.09 20.21
N ALA A 503 -36.25 -25.27 19.58
CA ALA A 503 -37.15 -24.35 20.25
C ALA A 503 -38.58 -24.68 19.80
N ARG A 504 -39.46 -25.19 20.68
CA ARG A 504 -40.81 -25.68 20.36
C ARG A 504 -41.88 -25.05 21.25
N LYS A 505 -43.04 -24.73 20.67
CA LYS A 505 -44.16 -24.12 21.41
C LYS A 505 -44.70 -25.17 22.37
N ARG A 506 -44.87 -24.80 23.64
CA ARG A 506 -45.56 -25.65 24.60
C ARG A 506 -47.03 -25.26 24.56
N GLU A 507 -47.92 -26.24 24.42
CA GLU A 507 -49.36 -26.00 24.24
C GLU A 507 -50.03 -25.38 25.48
N SER A 508 -49.37 -25.42 26.64
CA SER A 508 -49.98 -25.16 27.95
C SER A 508 -49.48 -23.90 28.69
N SER A 509 -48.70 -23.01 28.06
CA SER A 509 -48.16 -21.82 28.75
C SER A 509 -48.22 -20.56 27.88
N ASP A 510 -49.15 -19.66 28.20
CA ASP A 510 -49.20 -18.35 27.58
C ASP A 510 -47.88 -17.59 27.83
N GLY A 511 -47.29 -17.07 26.74
CA GLY A 511 -46.09 -16.24 26.80
C GLY A 511 -44.75 -16.98 26.98
N ARG A 512 -44.72 -18.31 27.18
CA ARG A 512 -43.47 -19.09 27.28
C ARG A 512 -43.35 -20.21 26.24
N THR A 513 -42.13 -20.48 25.81
CA THR A 513 -41.80 -21.49 24.79
C THR A 513 -40.66 -22.38 25.29
N GLY A 514 -40.74 -23.68 25.01
CA GLY A 514 -39.71 -24.65 25.39
C GLY A 514 -38.49 -24.59 24.48
N ILE A 515 -37.28 -24.63 25.05
CA ILE A 515 -36.04 -24.87 24.34
C ILE A 515 -35.38 -26.14 24.87
N VAL A 516 -34.78 -26.92 23.97
CA VAL A 516 -34.17 -28.22 24.28
C VAL A 516 -32.69 -28.17 23.90
N PHE A 517 -31.84 -28.43 24.88
CA PHE A 517 -30.42 -28.71 24.70
C PHE A 517 -30.23 -30.22 24.65
N CYS A 518 -29.44 -30.71 23.70
CA CYS A 518 -29.09 -32.12 23.62
C CYS A 518 -27.59 -32.28 23.50
N ARG A 519 -27.08 -33.40 24.02
CA ARG A 519 -25.77 -33.92 23.66
C ARG A 519 -25.93 -34.88 22.46
N PRO A 520 -24.95 -34.93 21.53
CA PRO A 520 -24.91 -35.96 20.49
C PRO A 520 -25.02 -37.39 21.05
N GLU A 521 -25.54 -38.31 20.24
CA GLU A 521 -25.62 -39.74 20.56
C GLU A 521 -24.24 -40.28 20.95
N GLY A 522 -24.21 -41.16 21.95
CA GLY A 522 -22.97 -41.75 22.50
C GLY A 522 -22.13 -40.80 23.38
N GLY A 523 -22.43 -39.50 23.42
CA GLY A 523 -21.60 -38.55 24.18
C GLY A 523 -21.56 -38.76 25.70
N CYS A 524 -22.41 -39.63 26.26
CA CYS A 524 -22.47 -39.95 27.68
C CYS A 524 -22.04 -41.41 28.00
N GLU A 525 -21.43 -42.14 27.06
CA GLU A 525 -21.05 -43.55 27.25
C GLU A 525 -19.92 -43.75 28.26
N ASP A 526 -18.97 -42.82 28.32
CA ASP A 526 -17.85 -42.78 29.26
C ASP A 526 -18.20 -42.04 30.58
N CYS A 527 -19.48 -41.71 30.81
CA CYS A 527 -19.90 -40.91 31.96
C CYS A 527 -20.23 -41.80 33.17
N SER A 528 -19.50 -41.64 34.26
CA SER A 528 -19.75 -42.36 35.54
C SER A 528 -21.16 -42.13 36.08
N ALA A 529 -21.72 -40.93 35.90
CA ALA A 529 -23.06 -40.57 36.35
C ALA A 529 -24.20 -40.96 35.38
N ARG A 530 -23.94 -41.73 34.31
CA ARG A 530 -24.91 -42.01 33.23
C ARG A 530 -26.22 -42.61 33.75
N SER A 531 -26.14 -43.66 34.56
CA SER A 531 -27.30 -44.41 35.08
C SER A 531 -28.21 -43.55 35.98
N GLY A 532 -27.64 -42.54 36.65
CA GLY A 532 -28.40 -41.55 37.41
C GLY A 532 -28.90 -40.36 36.59
N CYS A 533 -28.26 -40.06 35.46
CA CYS A 533 -28.55 -38.90 34.62
C CYS A 533 -29.57 -39.15 33.50
N LEU A 534 -29.68 -40.39 33.00
CA LEU A 534 -30.54 -40.76 31.88
C LEU A 534 -31.68 -41.65 32.37
N HIS A 535 -32.86 -41.51 31.77
CA HIS A 535 -34.01 -42.36 32.09
C HIS A 535 -33.89 -43.79 31.52
N THR A 536 -32.87 -44.09 30.73
CA THR A 536 -32.64 -45.40 30.14
C THR A 536 -31.14 -45.65 29.96
N ASP A 537 -30.72 -46.90 30.19
CA ASP A 537 -29.34 -47.34 30.01
C ASP A 537 -29.00 -47.72 28.57
N ARG A 538 -29.95 -47.63 27.62
CA ARG A 538 -29.72 -47.98 26.21
C ARG A 538 -28.54 -47.21 25.62
N ASP A 539 -27.65 -47.90 24.92
CA ASP A 539 -26.53 -47.31 24.18
C ASP A 539 -27.01 -46.26 23.18
N GLY A 540 -26.20 -45.23 22.95
CA GLY A 540 -26.56 -44.11 22.08
C GLY A 540 -27.59 -43.10 22.64
N THR A 541 -28.26 -43.36 23.78
CA THR A 541 -29.28 -42.44 24.33
C THR A 541 -28.73 -41.03 24.56
N PRO A 542 -29.28 -39.98 23.91
CA PRO A 542 -28.81 -38.62 24.07
C PRO A 542 -29.30 -37.99 25.37
N LYS A 543 -28.39 -37.34 26.12
CA LYS A 543 -28.77 -36.49 27.25
C LYS A 543 -29.44 -35.22 26.73
N HIS A 544 -30.59 -34.87 27.27
CA HIS A 544 -31.25 -33.61 26.93
C HIS A 544 -31.78 -32.85 28.15
N ALA A 545 -31.92 -31.54 28.00
CA ALA A 545 -32.43 -30.62 28.99
C ALA A 545 -33.41 -29.65 28.34
N GLU A 546 -34.64 -29.60 28.85
CA GLU A 546 -35.65 -28.65 28.41
C GLU A 546 -35.83 -27.51 29.42
N PHE A 547 -35.93 -26.30 28.90
CA PHE A 547 -36.17 -25.06 29.65
C PHE A 547 -37.33 -24.30 29.03
N SER A 548 -38.08 -23.55 29.84
CA SER A 548 -39.16 -22.68 29.38
C SER A 548 -38.73 -21.23 29.44
N ILE A 549 -38.64 -20.56 28.30
CA ILE A 549 -38.11 -19.19 28.17
C ILE A 549 -39.16 -18.25 27.55
N PRO A 550 -38.95 -16.91 27.59
CA PRO A 550 -39.86 -15.96 26.94
C PRO A 550 -40.06 -16.27 25.45
N THR A 551 -41.31 -16.28 25.00
CA THR A 551 -41.67 -16.62 23.60
C THR A 551 -40.99 -15.71 22.57
N ALA A 552 -40.71 -14.45 22.90
CA ALA A 552 -40.03 -13.52 22.00
C ALA A 552 -38.61 -13.98 21.63
N ILE A 553 -37.80 -14.38 22.63
CA ILE A 553 -36.43 -14.91 22.41
C ILE A 553 -36.50 -16.28 21.75
N ALA A 554 -37.40 -17.16 22.21
CA ALA A 554 -37.55 -18.50 21.65
C ALA A 554 -37.94 -18.50 20.17
N ARG A 555 -38.73 -17.51 19.72
CA ARG A 555 -39.08 -17.32 18.30
C ARG A 555 -37.84 -16.96 17.48
N GLN A 556 -36.97 -16.09 18.01
CA GLN A 556 -35.71 -15.72 17.35
C GLN A 556 -34.75 -16.92 17.29
N LEU A 557 -34.60 -17.66 18.40
CA LEU A 557 -33.82 -18.90 18.45
C LEU A 557 -34.36 -19.94 17.46
N ARG A 558 -35.68 -20.14 17.39
CA ARG A 558 -36.31 -21.06 16.42
C ARG A 558 -36.00 -20.65 14.99
N GLU A 559 -36.16 -19.38 14.67
CA GLU A 559 -35.89 -18.88 13.32
C GLU A 559 -34.42 -19.05 12.94
N ARG A 560 -33.51 -18.76 13.88
CA ARG A 560 -32.07 -18.95 13.66
C ARG A 560 -31.70 -20.43 13.49
N LEU A 561 -32.18 -21.30 14.38
CA LEU A 561 -31.97 -22.75 14.28
C LEU A 561 -32.57 -23.33 13.01
N ARG A 562 -33.72 -22.81 12.55
CA ARG A 562 -34.32 -23.16 11.27
C ARG A 562 -33.31 -22.86 10.17
N ARG A 563 -32.81 -21.63 10.06
CA ARG A 563 -31.80 -21.25 9.04
C ARG A 563 -30.51 -22.07 9.12
N VAL A 564 -30.07 -22.44 10.32
CA VAL A 564 -28.87 -23.29 10.51
C VAL A 564 -29.11 -24.73 10.03
N ARG A 565 -30.36 -25.24 10.14
CA ARG A 565 -30.74 -26.62 9.81
C ARG A 565 -31.24 -26.78 8.38
N THR A 566 -32.08 -25.87 7.91
CA THR A 566 -32.61 -25.85 6.55
C THR A 566 -31.52 -25.32 5.66
N ARG A 567 -30.91 -26.20 4.85
CA ARG A 567 -29.95 -25.86 3.79
C ARG A 567 -30.55 -24.99 2.66
N GLU A 568 -31.67 -24.31 2.87
CA GLU A 568 -32.26 -23.45 1.84
C GLU A 568 -31.46 -22.14 1.78
N PRO A 569 -30.72 -21.91 0.67
CA PRO A 569 -29.82 -20.79 0.57
C PRO A 569 -30.63 -19.52 0.23
N GLU A 570 -31.11 -18.82 1.25
CA GLU A 570 -31.71 -17.49 1.05
C GLU A 570 -30.64 -16.37 0.91
N GLY A 571 -29.35 -16.69 1.05
CA GLY A 571 -28.28 -15.70 0.88
C GLY A 571 -26.91 -16.33 0.71
N VAL A 572 -26.20 -15.95 -0.35
CA VAL A 572 -24.84 -16.39 -0.72
C VAL A 572 -24.79 -17.85 -1.19
N GLY A 573 -25.09 -18.10 -2.47
CA GLY A 573 -24.77 -19.41 -3.06
C GLY A 573 -23.26 -19.67 -2.96
N VAL A 574 -22.87 -20.67 -2.15
CA VAL A 574 -21.48 -21.13 -2.05
C VAL A 574 -21.27 -22.37 -2.91
N ALA A 575 -20.41 -22.26 -3.91
CA ALA A 575 -19.93 -23.42 -4.64
C ALA A 575 -18.66 -23.94 -3.97
N GLN A 576 -18.64 -25.21 -3.58
CA GLN A 576 -17.41 -25.84 -3.11
C GLN A 576 -16.39 -25.84 -4.25
N LEU A 577 -15.20 -25.33 -3.98
CA LEU A 577 -14.08 -25.54 -4.88
C LEU A 577 -13.79 -27.05 -4.93
N PRO A 578 -13.48 -27.61 -6.11
CA PRO A 578 -12.89 -28.93 -6.19
C PRO A 578 -11.72 -28.98 -5.20
N ARG A 579 -11.58 -30.08 -4.45
CA ARG A 579 -10.40 -30.30 -3.61
C ARG A 579 -9.17 -30.31 -4.52
N SER A 580 -8.56 -29.15 -4.71
CA SER A 580 -7.36 -28.99 -5.51
C SER A 580 -6.17 -29.40 -4.64
N ASN A 581 -5.38 -30.36 -5.11
CA ASN A 581 -4.11 -30.66 -4.44
C ASN A 581 -3.22 -29.43 -4.58
N PRO A 582 -2.82 -28.77 -3.47
CA PRO A 582 -1.89 -27.66 -3.55
C PRO A 582 -0.61 -28.10 -4.27
N GLY A 583 0.00 -27.18 -5.00
CA GLY A 583 1.28 -27.42 -5.65
C GLY A 583 2.32 -27.91 -4.64
N PRO A 584 3.28 -28.72 -5.09
CA PRO A 584 4.18 -29.45 -4.20
C PRO A 584 5.18 -28.53 -3.48
N ARG A 585 5.26 -27.25 -3.85
CA ARG A 585 6.21 -26.28 -3.31
C ARG A 585 5.53 -25.26 -2.41
N MET A 586 6.31 -24.70 -1.50
CA MET A 586 5.92 -23.52 -0.72
C MET A 586 6.06 -22.27 -1.59
N ALA A 587 5.06 -21.39 -1.59
CA ALA A 587 5.20 -20.09 -2.23
C ALA A 587 6.30 -19.28 -1.51
N ILE A 588 7.02 -18.48 -2.26
CA ILE A 588 8.12 -17.64 -1.75
C ILE A 588 7.88 -16.20 -2.17
N GLU A 589 8.14 -15.28 -1.24
CA GLU A 589 8.17 -13.85 -1.54
C GLU A 589 9.45 -13.48 -2.29
N SER A 590 9.47 -12.29 -2.90
CA SER A 590 10.66 -11.73 -3.53
C SER A 590 11.82 -11.63 -2.53
N MET A 591 13.02 -12.02 -2.94
CA MET A 591 14.21 -11.98 -2.07
C MET A 591 14.96 -10.66 -2.12
N PHE A 592 14.61 -9.76 -3.05
CA PHE A 592 15.29 -8.49 -3.19
C PHE A 592 15.08 -7.62 -1.94
N LEU A 593 16.13 -6.88 -1.56
CA LEU A 593 16.10 -5.95 -0.42
C LEU A 593 16.21 -4.50 -0.91
N PRO A 594 15.10 -3.87 -1.36
CA PRO A 594 15.12 -2.54 -1.94
C PRO A 594 15.76 -1.46 -1.05
N ALA A 595 15.69 -1.61 0.27
CA ALA A 595 16.31 -0.65 1.19
C ALA A 595 17.84 -0.73 1.15
N GLU A 596 18.40 -1.92 0.99
CA GLU A 596 19.84 -2.12 0.90
C GLU A 596 20.38 -1.59 -0.41
N ALA A 597 19.69 -1.82 -1.53
CA ALA A 597 20.05 -1.24 -2.82
C ALA A 597 20.12 0.30 -2.75
N ARG A 598 19.07 0.97 -2.26
CA ARG A 598 19.09 2.45 -2.13
C ARG A 598 20.21 2.93 -1.20
N ARG A 599 20.45 2.24 -0.08
CA ARG A 599 21.56 2.58 0.84
C ARG A 599 22.93 2.33 0.21
N ALA A 600 23.10 1.27 -0.57
CA ALA A 600 24.34 1.00 -1.30
C ALA A 600 24.64 2.15 -2.26
N TYR A 601 23.65 2.62 -3.00
CA TYR A 601 23.77 3.79 -3.85
C TYR A 601 24.11 5.06 -3.07
N GLN A 602 23.36 5.38 -2.01
CA GLN A 602 23.62 6.56 -1.17
C GLN A 602 25.03 6.55 -0.56
N ARG A 603 25.54 5.37 -0.18
CA ARG A 603 26.90 5.23 0.36
C ARG A 603 27.99 5.63 -0.63
N THR A 604 27.73 5.59 -1.94
CA THR A 604 28.72 6.02 -2.94
C THR A 604 29.04 7.51 -2.87
N PHE A 605 28.15 8.31 -2.25
CA PHE A 605 28.33 9.75 -2.05
C PHE A 605 28.98 10.11 -0.72
N LEU A 606 29.24 9.14 0.17
CA LEU A 606 29.92 9.42 1.44
C LEU A 606 31.35 9.88 1.17
N GLY A 607 31.66 11.12 1.57
CA GLY A 607 32.95 11.75 1.31
C GLY A 607 33.18 12.16 -0.15
N ALA A 608 32.16 12.06 -1.01
CA ALA A 608 32.25 12.56 -2.36
C ALA A 608 32.17 14.10 -2.37
N THR A 609 33.01 14.73 -3.16
CA THR A 609 32.97 16.18 -3.40
C THR A 609 32.98 16.48 -4.89
N LEU A 610 32.11 17.40 -5.30
CA LEU A 610 31.99 17.87 -6.67
C LEU A 610 32.44 19.33 -6.76
N HIS A 611 33.29 19.60 -7.73
CA HIS A 611 33.64 20.95 -8.15
C HIS A 611 33.05 21.19 -9.53
N ILE A 612 32.31 22.28 -9.68
CA ILE A 612 31.65 22.61 -10.95
C ILE A 612 32.15 23.97 -11.42
N GLU A 613 32.84 23.96 -12.55
CA GLU A 613 33.27 25.16 -13.26
C GLU A 613 32.42 25.33 -14.51
N VAL A 614 32.00 26.56 -14.76
CA VAL A 614 31.21 26.91 -15.93
C VAL A 614 31.91 28.03 -16.67
N GLU A 615 32.46 27.71 -17.83
CA GLU A 615 32.98 28.69 -18.77
C GLU A 615 31.85 29.05 -19.75
N LEU A 616 31.37 30.29 -19.64
CA LEU A 616 30.42 30.82 -20.60
C LEU A 616 31.17 31.42 -21.78
N PRO A 617 30.67 31.26 -23.02
CA PRO A 617 31.24 31.97 -24.16
C PRO A 617 31.14 33.48 -23.89
N SER A 618 32.12 34.24 -24.39
CA SER A 618 32.10 35.70 -24.29
C SER A 618 30.77 36.21 -24.81
N ARG A 619 29.99 36.88 -23.95
CA ARG A 619 28.75 37.51 -24.40
C ARG A 619 29.14 38.51 -25.48
N GLY A 620 28.60 38.33 -26.69
CA GLY A 620 28.60 39.39 -27.68
C GLY A 620 28.01 40.67 -27.08
N PRO A 621 28.32 41.85 -27.65
CA PRO A 621 27.77 43.12 -27.17
C PRO A 621 26.26 42.99 -26.99
N ALA A 622 25.76 43.43 -25.83
CA ALA A 622 24.34 43.35 -25.53
C ALA A 622 23.57 44.09 -26.64
N ALA A 623 22.68 43.37 -27.33
CA ALA A 623 21.78 44.02 -28.28
C ALA A 623 21.03 45.13 -27.55
N PRO A 624 20.91 46.35 -28.12
CA PRO A 624 20.20 47.46 -27.49
C PRO A 624 18.79 47.01 -27.06
N THR A 625 18.54 47.03 -25.76
CA THR A 625 17.31 46.47 -25.15
C THR A 625 16.03 47.18 -25.60
N LEU A 626 16.16 48.37 -26.20
CA LEU A 626 15.06 49.23 -26.65
C LEU A 626 14.71 49.05 -28.14
N LEU A 627 15.50 48.29 -28.91
CA LEU A 627 15.30 48.18 -30.35
C LEU A 627 14.90 46.76 -30.73
N ALA A 628 13.67 46.61 -31.23
CA ALA A 628 13.20 45.36 -31.82
C ALA A 628 13.65 45.28 -33.28
N PHE A 629 14.82 44.66 -33.50
CA PHE A 629 15.50 44.62 -34.80
C PHE A 629 14.74 43.84 -35.88
N ASP A 630 13.84 42.94 -35.50
CA ASP A 630 13.04 42.15 -36.44
C ASP A 630 11.54 42.12 -36.07
N PRO A 631 10.65 41.77 -37.02
CA PRO A 631 9.21 41.65 -36.76
C PRO A 631 8.85 40.65 -35.66
N ALA A 632 9.66 39.60 -35.46
CA ALA A 632 9.43 38.61 -34.41
C ALA A 632 9.70 39.17 -33.01
N ALA A 633 10.66 40.09 -32.87
CA ALA A 633 10.95 40.84 -31.65
C ALA A 633 9.88 41.91 -31.35
N ARG A 634 9.19 42.42 -32.39
CA ARG A 634 8.08 43.39 -32.24
C ARG A 634 6.76 42.72 -31.86
N GLN A 635 6.52 41.50 -32.35
CA GLN A 635 5.29 40.78 -32.06
C GLN A 635 5.35 40.15 -30.68
N ARG A 636 4.49 40.62 -29.75
CA ARG A 636 4.21 39.95 -28.47
C ARG A 636 3.38 38.69 -28.68
N ARG A 637 3.86 37.75 -29.49
CA ARG A 637 3.22 36.43 -29.62
C ARG A 637 3.58 35.56 -28.44
N ARG A 638 2.66 34.65 -28.08
CA ARG A 638 2.93 33.62 -27.09
C ARG A 638 4.08 32.74 -27.61
N LYS A 639 5.09 32.49 -26.77
CA LYS A 639 6.20 31.60 -27.12
C LYS A 639 5.67 30.17 -27.35
N THR A 640 6.22 29.50 -28.36
CA THR A 640 5.98 28.06 -28.55
C THR A 640 6.63 27.26 -27.42
N TRP A 641 6.29 25.97 -27.31
CA TRP A 641 6.93 25.07 -26.36
C TRP A 641 8.46 25.04 -26.53
N ASP A 642 8.93 24.82 -27.76
CA ASP A 642 10.36 24.75 -28.07
C ASP A 642 11.09 26.05 -27.74
N GLN A 643 10.45 27.20 -27.99
CA GLN A 643 11.00 28.51 -27.63
C GLN A 643 11.13 28.68 -26.11
N ASN A 644 10.24 28.08 -25.32
CA ASN A 644 10.35 28.09 -23.87
C ASN A 644 11.42 27.12 -23.37
N LEU A 645 11.50 25.92 -23.94
CA LEU A 645 12.54 24.94 -23.60
C LEU A 645 13.94 25.50 -23.90
N ALA A 646 14.10 26.14 -25.06
CA ALA A 646 15.34 26.80 -25.49
C ALA A 646 15.68 28.07 -24.69
N ARG A 647 14.70 28.73 -24.06
CA ARG A 647 14.89 30.00 -23.33
C ARG A 647 15.97 29.91 -22.25
N TYR A 648 16.00 28.79 -21.52
CA TYR A 648 16.98 28.53 -20.46
C TYR A 648 17.94 27.40 -20.81
N GLN A 649 17.90 26.87 -22.03
CA GLN A 649 18.93 25.95 -22.50
C GLN A 649 20.28 26.65 -22.47
N GLN A 650 21.32 25.97 -21.99
CA GLN A 650 22.66 26.52 -21.88
C GLN A 650 23.12 27.16 -23.21
N GLN A 651 23.91 28.23 -23.12
CA GLN A 651 24.45 28.87 -24.32
C GLN A 651 25.30 27.86 -25.12
N GLN A 652 25.11 27.84 -26.43
CA GLN A 652 25.96 27.03 -27.32
C GLN A 652 27.43 27.43 -27.12
N GLY A 653 28.29 26.44 -26.93
CA GLY A 653 29.72 26.66 -26.66
C GLY A 653 30.08 26.88 -25.18
N ALA A 654 29.11 26.91 -24.25
CA ALA A 654 29.45 26.87 -22.83
C ALA A 654 30.11 25.52 -22.48
N ARG A 655 31.17 25.57 -21.69
CA ARG A 655 31.86 24.38 -21.18
C ARG A 655 31.55 24.23 -19.71
N VAL A 656 31.09 23.05 -19.32
CA VAL A 656 30.84 22.69 -17.93
C VAL A 656 31.86 21.63 -17.57
N ARG A 657 32.79 21.97 -16.68
CA ARG A 657 33.76 21.04 -16.13
C ARG A 657 33.28 20.61 -14.76
N VAL A 658 33.21 19.29 -14.55
CA VAL A 658 32.84 18.70 -13.27
C VAL A 658 34.00 17.84 -12.81
N ASP A 659 34.72 18.28 -11.78
CA ASP A 659 35.75 17.48 -11.13
C ASP A 659 35.12 16.74 -9.94
N VAL A 660 35.30 15.41 -9.92
CA VAL A 660 34.67 14.52 -8.95
C VAL A 660 35.76 13.85 -8.12
N ALA A 661 35.85 14.19 -6.83
CA ALA A 661 36.64 13.42 -5.88
C ALA A 661 35.71 12.47 -5.14
N ALA A 662 35.72 11.18 -5.53
CA ALA A 662 34.84 10.17 -4.97
C ALA A 662 35.42 8.76 -5.07
N ALA A 663 34.74 7.81 -4.41
CA ALA A 663 35.02 6.39 -4.53
C ALA A 663 34.97 5.92 -6.00
N PRO A 664 35.75 4.89 -6.40
CA PRO A 664 35.78 4.39 -7.77
C PRO A 664 34.40 4.06 -8.34
N ALA A 665 33.49 3.52 -7.52
CA ALA A 665 32.13 3.20 -7.94
C ALA A 665 31.35 4.44 -8.45
N LEU A 666 31.44 5.58 -7.76
CA LEU A 666 30.77 6.81 -8.18
C LEU A 666 31.40 7.37 -9.46
N ARG A 667 32.74 7.34 -9.57
CA ARG A 667 33.45 7.80 -10.77
C ARG A 667 33.11 6.96 -12.00
N ALA A 668 33.12 5.63 -11.87
CA ALA A 668 32.70 4.72 -12.92
C ALA A 668 31.25 4.97 -13.36
N MET A 669 30.35 5.23 -12.40
CA MET A 669 28.96 5.57 -12.70
C MET A 669 28.79 6.87 -13.50
N LEU A 670 29.70 7.83 -13.31
CA LEU A 670 29.75 9.10 -14.02
C LEU A 670 30.57 9.03 -15.33
N GLY A 671 31.00 7.84 -15.73
CA GLY A 671 31.71 7.58 -16.98
C GLY A 671 33.23 7.75 -16.92
N ASP A 672 33.82 7.99 -15.74
CA ASP A 672 35.28 7.99 -15.57
C ASP A 672 35.79 6.55 -15.49
N THR A 673 36.48 6.12 -16.55
CA THR A 673 37.10 4.79 -16.67
C THR A 673 38.58 4.80 -16.28
N THR A 674 39.12 5.94 -15.80
CA THR A 674 40.53 6.06 -15.47
C THR A 674 40.88 5.17 -14.27
N PRO A 675 41.89 4.27 -14.36
CA PRO A 675 42.34 3.46 -13.24
C PRO A 675 42.76 4.35 -12.06
N TYR A 676 42.22 4.11 -10.87
CA TYR A 676 42.64 4.85 -9.67
C TYR A 676 44.05 4.42 -9.27
N VAL A 677 45.05 5.21 -9.68
CA VAL A 677 46.40 5.08 -9.13
C VAL A 677 46.38 5.76 -7.76
N SER A 678 46.29 4.95 -6.70
CA SER A 678 46.43 5.39 -5.31
C SER A 678 47.79 6.09 -5.15
N ARG A 679 47.82 7.43 -5.21
CA ARG A 679 48.99 8.26 -4.85
C ARG A 679 49.12 8.36 -3.32
N LEU A 680 49.14 7.23 -2.63
CA LEU A 680 49.42 7.17 -1.19
C LEU A 680 50.89 6.84 -0.87
N GLU A 681 51.75 6.70 -1.88
CA GLU A 681 53.19 6.53 -1.67
C GLU A 681 53.91 7.85 -1.99
N GLY A 682 54.53 8.47 -0.96
CA GLY A 682 55.50 9.55 -1.15
C GLY A 682 55.14 10.92 -0.56
N ARG A 683 54.80 10.97 0.73
CA ARG A 683 55.18 12.10 1.60
C ARG A 683 55.70 11.52 2.91
N GLU A 684 56.98 11.19 2.91
CA GLU A 684 57.80 11.10 4.13
C GLU A 684 57.92 12.48 4.80
#